data_AF-W4LHK5-F1
#
_entry.id   AF-W4LHK5-F1
#
_cell.length_a   1.000
_cell.length_b   1.000
_cell.length_c   1.000
_cell.angle_alpha   90.00
_cell.angle_beta   90.00
_cell.angle_gamma   90.00
#
_symmetry.space_group_name_H-M   'P 1'
#
loop_
_entity.id
_entity.type
_entity.pdbx_description
1 polymer ?
#
loop_
_entity_poly.entity_id
_entity_poly.type
_entity_poly.pdbx_seq_one_letter_code
_entity_poly.pdbx_strand_id
1 'polypeptide(L)'
;MEALTYLMYIAAALVAFKLIVLGWVWRQLVRMRCQFFQSTFIDQADISAELAPIFEEAHEILTGLGFTYSHTLLQGSFYVGQDATPCQVYIHTKTKTCAQVSPSKLPAPSQPFNLSFSTRFTDGGTIETLDCMLHAELPWPPSCEAYDHYCGNPQQQWEKHKATIQAAAGRRPVLGSAAQLLEAHNQDCQNMVAYGLETGWLKPAAAPDQWRLNSWTALKKACQALIYETKRVKALKAGRKTDAPTSPARLAADISAYEHLLEAVKPRASSWVRKTVLFVLSAAGAYVAFGLVVSWQVVPLWLGILFVHELGHLVAMWRCGYQNRQIFFLPFLGAATTGYKEDATPMQEIFVSLMGPMPGLIFGLWCLYAMLASDSTEGFWYGLAWTAILLNYLNLLPVFPLDGGRVVQALFGSRLPRLQFGFMLFSTLVFAAAAWWSKEPILFIFAGAFAVTLPSIWQSSVLTARVARLISPQADKTERLRVIAQTVEETAKQSKLLATRFGLVQTLMQRFAAPPPTWRTQIGGGICYGLALLTPLWVGGVYAITLLPDEDRLSHLSNTIYTLATGELREPNWEAKLQRAESSEARWLVLMDAGQWQMNYGELEKAGPYFQQALAIAETFAPNDLRYIDTLESLAELSLDLEGEQPARAYYEKARDMLERHYGPSHPRLADVFERLGAPFNESVAIEIRIGNLERALHIREANGTAETEENEGLLHILAEAYEEANRLAEATQILQRLIDLYDAVGSVELTRPIEQLVSLYEQQGQPEAAQALLLDQIARRQVGPGEQPEIRLYTLASLTTRLGWSYVVHQNLAAAQTAFQDALAVHHQLRDASAWGDDMSGQMIVETRLDLCYIGLQLGRMEAARDQCAQANSVMKKQWAGSVKAYYERLQKHLDYDRSEGVSQDRQWYTQRVQAHMEALERVEGMVAEPLDHRPFRLSRNPVN
;
A
#
# COMPACT_ATOMS: atom_id res chain seq x y z
N MET A 1 2.80 -29.71 6.29
CA MET A 1 1.88 -28.76 6.96
C MET A 1 1.55 -27.58 6.05
N GLU A 2 2.55 -26.86 5.53
CA GLU A 2 2.34 -25.70 4.61
C GLU A 2 1.47 -26.00 3.39
N ALA A 3 1.70 -27.11 2.67
CA ALA A 3 0.86 -27.53 1.53
C ALA A 3 -0.63 -27.74 1.90
N LEU A 4 -0.89 -28.17 3.14
CA LEU A 4 -2.24 -28.37 3.67
C LEU A 4 -2.91 -27.02 4.00
N THR A 5 -2.12 -26.07 4.52
CA THR A 5 -2.53 -24.68 4.73
C THR A 5 -2.90 -24.01 3.40
N TYR A 6 -2.07 -24.18 2.35
CA TYR A 6 -2.37 -23.66 1.01
C TYR A 6 -3.65 -24.27 0.41
N LEU A 7 -3.88 -25.57 0.58
CA LEU A 7 -5.12 -26.24 0.15
C LEU A 7 -6.35 -25.72 0.89
N MET A 8 -6.22 -25.44 2.20
CA MET A 8 -7.30 -24.83 2.99
C MET A 8 -7.61 -23.41 2.53
N TYR A 9 -6.60 -22.59 2.20
CA TYR A 9 -6.82 -21.26 1.64
C TYR A 9 -7.51 -21.31 0.28
N ILE A 10 -7.12 -22.24 -0.61
CA ILE A 10 -7.80 -22.43 -1.90
C ILE A 10 -9.27 -22.85 -1.69
N ALA A 11 -9.53 -23.80 -0.78
CA ALA A 11 -10.88 -24.23 -0.47
C ALA A 11 -11.74 -23.09 0.11
N ALA A 12 -11.20 -22.29 1.04
CA ALA A 12 -11.86 -21.13 1.61
C ALA A 12 -12.13 -20.05 0.54
N ALA A 13 -11.17 -19.78 -0.35
CA ALA A 13 -11.33 -18.85 -1.45
C ALA A 13 -12.42 -19.29 -2.44
N LEU A 14 -12.52 -20.60 -2.75
CA LEU A 14 -13.57 -21.15 -3.61
C LEU A 14 -14.96 -21.02 -2.97
N VAL A 15 -15.08 -21.23 -1.66
CA VAL A 15 -16.34 -21.03 -0.91
C VAL A 15 -16.72 -19.55 -0.90
N ALA A 16 -15.76 -18.67 -0.58
CA ALA A 16 -15.96 -17.22 -0.60
C ALA A 16 -16.39 -16.73 -1.99
N PHE A 17 -15.75 -17.22 -3.06
CA PHE A 17 -16.13 -16.91 -4.44
C PHE A 17 -17.57 -17.31 -4.73
N LYS A 18 -18.01 -18.52 -4.35
CA LYS A 18 -19.41 -18.96 -4.52
C LYS A 18 -20.39 -18.08 -3.75
N LEU A 19 -20.05 -17.66 -2.53
CA LEU A 19 -20.87 -16.73 -1.74
C LEU A 19 -20.94 -15.34 -2.36
N ILE A 20 -19.83 -14.84 -2.94
CA ILE A 20 -19.80 -13.58 -3.69
C ILE A 20 -20.68 -13.66 -4.93
N VAL A 21 -20.59 -14.75 -5.70
CA VAL A 21 -21.44 -14.99 -6.87
C VAL A 21 -22.91 -15.05 -6.47
N LEU A 22 -23.24 -15.78 -5.40
CA LEU A 22 -24.60 -15.84 -4.86
C LEU A 22 -25.11 -14.46 -4.46
N GLY A 23 -24.31 -13.68 -3.72
CA GLY A 23 -24.65 -12.32 -3.32
C GLY A 23 -24.81 -11.37 -4.51
N TRP A 24 -24.01 -11.55 -5.56
CA TRP A 24 -24.13 -10.79 -6.80
C TRP A 24 -25.42 -11.12 -7.55
N VAL A 25 -25.71 -12.41 -7.79
CA VAL A 25 -26.95 -12.86 -8.46
C VAL A 25 -28.18 -12.39 -7.68
N TRP A 26 -28.18 -12.58 -6.36
CA TRP A 26 -29.24 -12.08 -5.47
C TRP A 26 -29.47 -10.58 -5.66
N ARG A 27 -28.41 -9.78 -5.63
CA ARG A 27 -28.50 -8.32 -5.80
C ARG A 27 -29.03 -7.92 -7.17
N GLN A 28 -28.68 -8.65 -8.23
CA GLN A 28 -29.24 -8.41 -9.57
C GLN A 28 -30.74 -8.70 -9.61
N LEU A 29 -31.16 -9.85 -9.09
CA LEU A 29 -32.57 -10.25 -9.05
C LEU A 29 -33.45 -9.24 -8.30
N VAL A 30 -32.96 -8.67 -7.19
CA VAL A 30 -33.67 -7.60 -6.44
C VAL A 30 -33.80 -6.30 -7.25
N ARG A 31 -32.87 -6.04 -8.17
CA ARG A 31 -32.85 -4.83 -9.00
C ARG A 31 -33.63 -4.98 -10.30
N MET A 32 -33.92 -6.20 -10.73
CA MET A 32 -34.73 -6.43 -11.92
C MET A 32 -36.11 -5.82 -11.73
N ARG A 33 -36.58 -5.16 -12.78
CA ARG A 33 -37.92 -4.59 -12.84
C ARG A 33 -38.79 -5.51 -13.66
N CYS A 34 -39.99 -5.73 -13.16
CA CYS A 34 -41.01 -6.53 -13.81
C CYS A 34 -42.13 -5.62 -14.28
N GLN A 35 -42.75 -5.95 -15.40
CA GLN A 35 -43.89 -5.23 -15.94
C GLN A 35 -44.93 -6.24 -16.43
N PHE A 36 -46.17 -5.78 -16.52
CA PHE A 36 -47.21 -6.54 -17.20
C PHE A 36 -46.94 -6.47 -18.71
N PHE A 37 -47.25 -7.55 -19.41
CA PHE A 37 -47.14 -7.63 -20.86
C PHE A 37 -48.37 -8.34 -21.43
N GLN A 38 -48.72 -7.99 -22.67
CA GLN A 38 -49.73 -8.71 -23.44
C GLN A 38 -49.08 -9.38 -24.63
N SER A 39 -49.41 -10.65 -24.83
CA SER A 39 -49.07 -11.38 -26.04
C SER A 39 -50.09 -11.05 -27.14
N THR A 40 -49.62 -10.94 -28.39
CA THR A 40 -50.44 -10.57 -29.56
C THR A 40 -50.27 -11.57 -30.69
N PHE A 41 -51.24 -11.67 -31.60
CA PHE A 41 -51.10 -12.47 -32.81
C PHE A 41 -50.15 -11.80 -33.82
N ILE A 42 -49.33 -12.62 -34.48
CA ILE A 42 -48.50 -12.20 -35.61
C ILE A 42 -48.61 -13.21 -36.75
N ASP A 43 -48.32 -12.79 -37.98
CA ASP A 43 -48.28 -13.70 -39.12
C ASP A 43 -46.96 -14.46 -39.15
N GLN A 44 -46.97 -15.69 -39.68
CA GLN A 44 -45.75 -16.49 -39.82
C GLN A 44 -44.70 -15.81 -40.72
N ALA A 45 -45.14 -14.99 -41.67
CA ALA A 45 -44.27 -14.22 -42.56
C ALA A 45 -43.48 -13.12 -41.84
N ASP A 46 -43.92 -12.69 -40.65
CA ASP A 46 -43.24 -11.66 -39.84
C ASP A 46 -42.10 -12.23 -39.00
N ILE A 47 -41.96 -13.56 -38.94
CA ILE A 47 -40.85 -14.22 -38.26
C ILE A 47 -39.58 -14.02 -39.09
N SER A 48 -38.47 -13.60 -38.45
CA SER A 48 -37.20 -13.44 -39.16
C SER A 48 -36.75 -14.74 -39.83
N ALA A 49 -36.20 -14.62 -41.03
CA ALA A 49 -35.70 -15.77 -41.80
C ALA A 49 -34.65 -16.59 -41.02
N GLU A 50 -33.94 -15.97 -40.08
CA GLU A 50 -32.95 -16.64 -39.23
C GLU A 50 -33.58 -17.61 -38.22
N LEU A 51 -34.82 -17.38 -37.79
CA LEU A 51 -35.53 -18.24 -36.81
C LEU A 51 -36.37 -19.34 -37.48
N ALA A 52 -36.61 -19.28 -38.79
CA ALA A 52 -37.45 -20.24 -39.50
C ALA A 52 -37.02 -21.71 -39.31
N PRO A 53 -35.71 -22.07 -39.37
CA PRO A 53 -35.29 -23.46 -39.18
C PRO A 53 -35.64 -24.02 -37.79
N ILE A 54 -35.67 -23.17 -36.75
CA ILE A 54 -36.03 -23.56 -35.38
C ILE A 54 -37.48 -24.06 -35.33
N PHE A 55 -38.38 -23.30 -35.97
CA PHE A 55 -39.81 -23.62 -35.99
C PHE A 55 -40.12 -24.79 -36.93
N GLU A 56 -39.38 -24.95 -38.03
CA GLU A 56 -39.50 -26.12 -38.92
C GLU A 56 -39.16 -27.43 -38.21
N GLU A 57 -38.03 -27.48 -37.48
CA GLU A 57 -37.64 -28.68 -36.71
C GLU A 57 -38.68 -28.99 -35.62
N ALA A 58 -39.20 -27.96 -34.94
CA ALA A 58 -40.26 -28.12 -33.94
C ALA A 58 -41.57 -28.64 -34.57
N HIS A 59 -41.91 -28.16 -35.77
CA HIS A 59 -43.09 -28.57 -36.51
C HIS A 59 -43.05 -30.06 -36.84
N GLU A 60 -41.94 -30.55 -37.39
CA GLU A 60 -41.76 -31.98 -37.71
C GLU A 60 -41.89 -32.87 -36.47
N ILE A 61 -41.27 -32.46 -35.36
CA ILE A 61 -41.33 -33.23 -34.09
C ILE A 61 -42.76 -33.25 -33.55
N LEU A 62 -43.44 -32.11 -33.47
CA LEU A 62 -44.77 -32.01 -32.86
C LEU A 62 -45.86 -32.66 -33.70
N THR A 63 -45.77 -32.56 -35.03
CA THR A 63 -46.67 -33.29 -35.94
C THR A 63 -46.49 -34.79 -35.83
N GLY A 64 -45.24 -35.27 -35.69
CA GLY A 64 -44.94 -36.67 -35.37
C GLY A 64 -45.51 -37.16 -34.04
N LEU A 65 -45.70 -36.26 -33.06
CA LEU A 65 -46.36 -36.53 -31.78
C LEU A 65 -47.90 -36.38 -31.83
N GLY A 66 -48.47 -36.04 -32.99
CA GLY A 66 -49.91 -35.91 -33.21
C GLY A 66 -50.50 -34.52 -32.93
N PHE A 67 -49.66 -33.49 -32.83
CA PHE A 67 -50.12 -32.11 -32.70
C PHE A 67 -50.34 -31.45 -34.06
N THR A 68 -51.27 -30.51 -34.13
CA THR A 68 -51.54 -29.67 -35.32
C THR A 68 -51.25 -28.21 -35.01
N TYR A 69 -50.59 -27.51 -35.93
CA TYR A 69 -50.36 -26.06 -35.80
C TYR A 69 -51.69 -25.31 -35.64
N SER A 70 -51.69 -24.28 -34.78
CA SER A 70 -52.87 -23.44 -34.51
C SER A 70 -52.65 -21.98 -34.90
N HIS A 71 -51.65 -21.32 -34.31
CA HIS A 71 -51.39 -19.89 -34.51
C HIS A 71 -49.97 -19.51 -34.05
N THR A 72 -49.54 -18.31 -34.42
CA THR A 72 -48.27 -17.71 -33.99
C THR A 72 -48.56 -16.49 -33.12
N LEU A 73 -47.78 -16.33 -32.05
CA LEU A 73 -47.89 -15.25 -31.08
C LEU A 73 -46.56 -14.50 -30.97
N LEU A 74 -46.62 -13.21 -30.71
CA LEU A 74 -45.51 -12.43 -30.18
C LEU A 74 -45.68 -12.34 -28.66
N GLN A 75 -44.91 -13.12 -27.93
CA GLN A 75 -44.99 -13.22 -26.47
C GLN A 75 -44.15 -12.12 -25.82
N GLY A 76 -44.80 -11.21 -25.08
CA GLY A 76 -44.10 -10.17 -24.33
C GLY A 76 -43.24 -10.74 -23.19
N SER A 77 -42.34 -9.92 -22.63
CA SER A 77 -41.51 -10.30 -21.49
C SER A 77 -42.00 -9.70 -20.19
N PHE A 78 -41.98 -10.50 -19.12
CA PHE A 78 -42.25 -10.04 -17.76
C PHE A 78 -41.19 -9.09 -17.24
N TYR A 79 -39.97 -9.13 -17.78
CA TYR A 79 -38.86 -8.29 -17.33
C TYR A 79 -38.71 -7.07 -18.23
N VAL A 80 -38.58 -5.89 -17.62
CA VAL A 80 -38.40 -4.62 -18.33
C VAL A 80 -37.10 -4.64 -19.13
N GLY A 81 -37.19 -4.27 -20.41
CA GLY A 81 -36.04 -4.18 -21.32
C GLY A 81 -35.63 -5.50 -21.98
N GLN A 82 -36.50 -6.51 -21.96
CA GLN A 82 -36.38 -7.69 -22.82
C GLN A 82 -37.39 -7.59 -23.97
N ASP A 83 -36.94 -7.96 -25.17
CA ASP A 83 -37.78 -7.97 -26.35
C ASP A 83 -38.81 -9.10 -26.32
N ALA A 84 -39.92 -8.88 -27.01
CA ALA A 84 -40.95 -9.88 -27.18
C ALA A 84 -40.45 -11.01 -28.10
N THR A 85 -40.76 -12.25 -27.76
CA THR A 85 -40.29 -13.43 -28.48
C THR A 85 -41.39 -14.05 -29.32
N PRO A 86 -41.14 -14.35 -30.62
CA PRO A 86 -42.10 -15.08 -31.43
C PRO A 86 -42.24 -16.52 -30.93
N CYS A 87 -43.47 -17.00 -30.86
CA CYS A 87 -43.84 -18.31 -30.34
C CYS A 87 -44.87 -18.98 -31.25
N GLN A 88 -44.73 -20.28 -31.52
CA GLN A 88 -45.72 -21.05 -32.26
C GLN A 88 -46.50 -21.97 -31.33
N VAL A 89 -47.83 -22.01 -31.50
CA VAL A 89 -48.72 -22.82 -30.68
C VAL A 89 -49.32 -23.96 -31.50
N TYR A 90 -49.23 -25.16 -30.96
CA TYR A 90 -49.73 -26.40 -31.53
C TYR A 90 -50.73 -27.05 -30.59
N ILE A 91 -51.69 -27.80 -31.14
CA ILE A 91 -52.80 -28.38 -30.39
C ILE A 91 -52.86 -29.89 -30.63
N HIS A 92 -52.96 -30.67 -29.55
CA HIS A 92 -53.26 -32.09 -29.61
C HIS A 92 -54.74 -32.31 -29.24
N THR A 93 -55.57 -32.54 -30.26
CA THR A 93 -57.04 -32.56 -30.15
C THR A 93 -57.57 -33.64 -29.20
N LYS A 94 -56.93 -34.82 -29.13
CA LYS A 94 -57.38 -35.94 -28.29
C LYS A 94 -57.23 -35.67 -26.79
N THR A 95 -56.14 -35.04 -26.39
CA THR A 95 -55.84 -34.73 -24.97
C THR A 95 -56.20 -33.30 -24.59
N LYS A 96 -56.58 -32.47 -25.58
CA LYS A 96 -56.85 -31.03 -25.41
C LYS A 96 -55.64 -30.31 -24.79
N THR A 97 -54.45 -30.67 -25.25
CA THR A 97 -53.18 -30.08 -24.79
C THR A 97 -52.65 -29.10 -25.82
N CYS A 98 -52.14 -27.96 -25.36
CA CYS A 98 -51.39 -27.02 -26.18
C CYS A 98 -49.89 -27.27 -25.99
N ALA A 99 -49.13 -27.22 -27.08
CA ALA A 99 -47.67 -27.19 -27.06
C ALA A 99 -47.23 -25.82 -27.56
N GLN A 100 -46.40 -25.12 -26.77
CA GLN A 100 -45.86 -23.82 -27.12
C GLN A 100 -44.37 -23.95 -27.38
N VAL A 101 -43.94 -23.43 -28.54
CA VAL A 101 -42.56 -23.47 -29.02
C VAL A 101 -42.02 -22.05 -29.09
N SER A 102 -40.85 -21.83 -28.52
CA SER A 102 -40.12 -20.55 -28.62
C SER A 102 -38.63 -20.78 -28.85
N PRO A 103 -37.91 -19.87 -29.51
CA PRO A 103 -36.45 -19.97 -29.64
C PRO A 103 -35.77 -20.05 -28.26
N SER A 104 -34.71 -20.84 -28.15
CA SER A 104 -34.01 -20.93 -26.86
C SER A 104 -33.27 -19.64 -26.54
N LYS A 105 -33.52 -19.05 -25.35
CA LYS A 105 -32.82 -17.86 -24.86
C LYS A 105 -31.41 -18.16 -24.32
N LEU A 106 -31.03 -19.43 -24.26
CA LEU A 106 -29.71 -19.89 -23.82
C LEU A 106 -29.17 -20.87 -24.87
N PRO A 107 -27.87 -20.83 -25.22
CA PRO A 107 -27.27 -21.78 -26.16
C PRO A 107 -27.34 -23.21 -25.59
N ALA A 108 -28.43 -23.91 -25.90
CA ALA A 108 -28.79 -25.17 -25.28
C ALA A 108 -28.17 -26.31 -26.08
N PRO A 109 -27.36 -27.19 -25.47
CA PRO A 109 -26.68 -28.27 -26.19
C PRO A 109 -27.62 -29.38 -26.68
N SER A 110 -28.95 -29.21 -26.62
CA SER A 110 -29.88 -30.31 -26.62
C SER A 110 -31.06 -30.20 -27.58
N GLN A 111 -31.66 -29.00 -27.75
CA GLN A 111 -32.70 -28.68 -28.74
C GLN A 111 -32.62 -27.18 -29.11
N PRO A 112 -33.00 -26.79 -30.35
CA PRO A 112 -32.96 -25.39 -30.79
C PRO A 112 -34.08 -24.51 -30.19
N PHE A 113 -35.09 -25.11 -29.57
CA PHE A 113 -36.25 -24.42 -29.03
C PHE A 113 -36.55 -24.83 -27.59
N ASN A 114 -37.25 -23.97 -26.88
CA ASN A 114 -37.93 -24.31 -25.63
C ASN A 114 -39.33 -24.81 -25.96
N LEU A 115 -39.72 -25.92 -25.33
CA LEU A 115 -41.02 -26.55 -25.48
C LEU A 115 -41.73 -26.63 -24.12
N SER A 116 -42.94 -26.09 -24.05
CA SER A 116 -43.84 -26.31 -22.92
C SER A 116 -45.13 -26.98 -23.38
N PHE A 117 -45.65 -27.89 -22.57
CA PHE A 117 -46.98 -28.46 -22.76
C PHE A 117 -47.91 -27.93 -21.69
N SER A 118 -49.07 -27.41 -22.08
CA SER A 118 -50.08 -26.88 -21.16
C SER A 118 -51.45 -27.50 -21.43
N THR A 119 -52.11 -27.95 -20.37
CA THR A 119 -53.48 -28.47 -20.43
C THR A 119 -54.34 -27.75 -19.42
N ARG A 120 -55.42 -27.14 -19.91
CA ARG A 120 -56.38 -26.39 -19.11
C ARG A 120 -57.59 -27.26 -18.78
N PHE A 121 -58.16 -27.06 -17.60
CA PHE A 121 -59.28 -27.85 -17.09
C PHE A 121 -60.53 -27.00 -16.86
N THR A 122 -61.69 -27.64 -16.75
CA THR A 122 -62.99 -26.98 -16.51
C THR A 122 -63.07 -26.19 -15.20
N ASP A 123 -62.20 -26.52 -14.24
CA ASP A 123 -62.08 -25.81 -12.96
C ASP A 123 -61.26 -24.51 -13.06
N GLY A 124 -60.81 -24.15 -14.26
CA GLY A 124 -60.00 -22.97 -14.52
C GLY A 124 -58.51 -23.16 -14.27
N GLY A 125 -58.09 -24.30 -13.71
CA GLY A 125 -56.68 -24.57 -13.49
C GLY A 125 -55.96 -25.15 -14.71
N THR A 126 -54.64 -25.07 -14.68
CA THR A 126 -53.74 -25.42 -15.79
C THR A 126 -52.61 -26.28 -15.26
N ILE A 127 -52.28 -27.36 -15.96
CA ILE A 127 -51.04 -28.12 -15.73
C ILE A 127 -50.08 -27.78 -16.85
N GLU A 128 -48.88 -27.33 -16.49
CA GLU A 128 -47.79 -27.05 -17.41
C GLU A 128 -46.59 -27.98 -17.14
N THR A 129 -46.00 -28.53 -18.20
CA THR A 129 -44.71 -29.23 -18.10
C THR A 129 -43.65 -28.52 -18.93
N LEU A 130 -42.51 -28.31 -18.29
CA LEU A 130 -41.33 -27.63 -18.82
C LEU A 130 -40.16 -28.63 -18.89
N ASP A 131 -39.18 -28.35 -19.76
CA ASP A 131 -37.91 -29.09 -19.78
C ASP A 131 -36.77 -28.20 -19.30
N CYS A 132 -36.23 -28.49 -18.11
CA CYS A 132 -35.06 -27.84 -17.52
C CYS A 132 -35.19 -26.32 -17.35
N MET A 133 -36.40 -25.78 -17.17
CA MET A 133 -36.68 -24.33 -17.12
C MET A 133 -37.46 -23.87 -15.88
N LEU A 134 -37.99 -24.77 -15.05
CA LEU A 134 -38.83 -24.37 -13.90
C LEU A 134 -38.09 -23.52 -12.85
N HIS A 135 -36.76 -23.63 -12.79
CA HIS A 135 -35.95 -22.78 -11.91
C HIS A 135 -35.93 -21.30 -12.34
N ALA A 136 -36.13 -21.03 -13.63
CA ALA A 136 -36.22 -19.69 -14.20
C ALA A 136 -37.63 -19.10 -14.11
N GLU A 137 -38.66 -19.94 -13.95
CA GLU A 137 -40.06 -19.52 -13.79
C GLU A 137 -40.30 -18.80 -12.47
N LEU A 138 -41.26 -17.87 -12.48
CA LEU A 138 -41.72 -17.20 -11.25
C LEU A 138 -42.77 -18.05 -10.53
N PRO A 139 -43.06 -17.78 -9.25
CA PRO A 139 -44.13 -18.48 -8.54
C PRO A 139 -45.49 -18.18 -9.20
N TRP A 140 -46.08 -19.18 -9.85
CA TRP A 140 -47.42 -19.10 -10.39
C TRP A 140 -48.49 -19.27 -9.29
N PRO A 141 -49.70 -18.71 -9.47
CA PRO A 141 -50.83 -18.97 -8.58
C PRO A 141 -51.15 -20.47 -8.49
N PRO A 142 -51.76 -20.94 -7.39
CA PRO A 142 -52.08 -22.37 -7.20
C PRO A 142 -52.97 -22.99 -8.28
N SER A 143 -53.67 -22.15 -9.06
CA SER A 143 -54.44 -22.57 -10.23
C SER A 143 -53.55 -23.10 -11.37
N CYS A 144 -52.26 -22.78 -11.41
CA CYS A 144 -51.31 -23.24 -12.41
C CYS A 144 -50.22 -24.12 -11.78
N GLU A 145 -50.23 -25.40 -12.12
CA GLU A 145 -49.28 -26.40 -11.62
C GLU A 145 -48.18 -26.64 -12.66
N ALA A 146 -46.97 -26.16 -12.38
CA ALA A 146 -45.81 -26.32 -13.25
C ALA A 146 -44.87 -27.44 -12.78
N TYR A 147 -44.53 -28.36 -13.68
CA TYR A 147 -43.64 -29.50 -13.42
C TYR A 147 -42.43 -29.49 -14.36
N ASP A 148 -41.27 -29.92 -13.86
CA ASP A 148 -40.05 -30.09 -14.66
C ASP A 148 -39.49 -31.48 -14.43
N HIS A 149 -39.58 -32.31 -15.46
CA HIS A 149 -39.21 -33.72 -15.42
C HIS A 149 -37.76 -33.97 -15.87
N TYR A 150 -37.01 -32.93 -16.24
CA TYR A 150 -35.62 -33.02 -16.74
C TYR A 150 -35.43 -34.08 -17.84
N CYS A 151 -36.31 -34.07 -18.83
CA CYS A 151 -36.34 -35.10 -19.88
C CYS A 151 -35.18 -34.95 -20.88
N GLY A 152 -34.89 -36.00 -21.64
CA GLY A 152 -33.81 -35.99 -22.66
C GLY A 152 -34.27 -35.54 -24.05
N ASN A 153 -35.57 -35.64 -24.34
CA ASN A 153 -36.16 -35.36 -25.65
C ASN A 153 -37.66 -35.00 -25.54
N PRO A 154 -38.27 -34.40 -26.57
CA PRO A 154 -39.66 -33.93 -26.55
C PRO A 154 -40.67 -35.05 -26.34
N GLN A 155 -40.36 -36.24 -26.85
CA GLN A 155 -41.24 -37.40 -26.71
C GLN A 155 -41.33 -37.90 -25.27
N GLN A 156 -40.21 -37.95 -24.54
CA GLN A 156 -40.20 -38.27 -23.12
C GLN A 156 -40.95 -37.21 -22.30
N GLN A 157 -40.75 -35.92 -22.61
CA GLN A 157 -41.48 -34.83 -21.97
C GLN A 157 -43.00 -34.98 -22.20
N TRP A 158 -43.40 -35.33 -23.42
CA TRP A 158 -44.79 -35.58 -23.77
C TRP A 158 -45.39 -36.77 -23.02
N GLU A 159 -44.69 -37.90 -22.92
CA GLU A 159 -45.15 -39.05 -22.13
C GLU A 159 -45.32 -38.71 -20.65
N LYS A 160 -44.39 -37.91 -20.10
CA LYS A 160 -44.49 -37.43 -18.71
C LYS A 160 -45.67 -36.49 -18.53
N HIS A 161 -45.92 -35.58 -19.47
CA HIS A 161 -47.08 -34.69 -19.43
C HIS A 161 -48.39 -35.47 -19.45
N LYS A 162 -48.52 -36.46 -20.33
CA LYS A 162 -49.68 -37.35 -20.36
C LYS A 162 -49.89 -38.05 -19.03
N ALA A 163 -48.83 -38.58 -18.42
CA ALA A 163 -48.90 -39.22 -17.11
C ALA A 163 -49.33 -38.22 -16.01
N THR A 164 -48.85 -36.98 -16.04
CA THR A 164 -49.25 -35.92 -15.09
C THR A 164 -50.72 -35.54 -15.25
N ILE A 165 -51.23 -35.38 -16.48
CA ILE A 165 -52.66 -35.14 -16.70
C ILE A 165 -53.51 -36.33 -16.23
N GLN A 166 -53.07 -37.56 -16.51
CA GLN A 166 -53.78 -38.77 -16.10
C GLN A 166 -53.84 -38.92 -14.57
N ALA A 167 -52.77 -38.51 -13.87
CA ALA A 167 -52.72 -38.52 -12.41
C ALA A 167 -53.63 -37.47 -11.77
N ALA A 168 -54.01 -36.41 -12.50
CA ALA A 168 -54.96 -35.38 -12.07
C ALA A 168 -56.43 -35.85 -12.21
N ALA A 169 -56.72 -37.06 -11.72
CA ALA A 169 -57.99 -37.75 -11.86
C ALA A 169 -59.16 -36.90 -11.31
N GLY A 170 -60.18 -36.68 -12.14
CA GLY A 170 -61.39 -35.90 -11.80
C GLY A 170 -61.50 -34.53 -12.49
N ARG A 171 -60.39 -33.99 -13.01
CA ARG A 171 -60.38 -32.72 -13.76
C ARG A 171 -60.63 -32.98 -15.25
N ARG A 172 -61.55 -32.23 -15.88
CA ARG A 172 -61.88 -32.41 -17.31
C ARG A 172 -61.10 -31.42 -18.19
N PRO A 173 -60.27 -31.87 -19.15
CA PRO A 173 -59.57 -30.98 -20.06
C PRO A 173 -60.50 -30.18 -20.97
N VAL A 174 -60.17 -28.92 -21.23
CA VAL A 174 -60.89 -27.98 -22.10
C VAL A 174 -59.93 -27.39 -23.12
N LEU A 175 -60.41 -27.20 -24.34
CA LEU A 175 -59.71 -26.52 -25.41
C LEU A 175 -60.64 -25.44 -25.97
N GLY A 176 -60.16 -24.20 -26.04
CA GLY A 176 -60.87 -23.06 -26.64
C GLY A 176 -60.40 -22.75 -28.08
N SER A 177 -60.99 -21.73 -28.69
CA SER A 177 -60.47 -21.15 -29.93
C SER A 177 -59.10 -20.49 -29.71
N ALA A 178 -58.34 -20.20 -30.78
CA ALA A 178 -57.05 -19.51 -30.67
C ALA A 178 -57.16 -18.19 -29.89
N ALA A 179 -58.20 -17.39 -30.14
CA ALA A 179 -58.46 -16.14 -29.41
C ALA A 179 -58.74 -16.39 -27.91
N GLN A 180 -59.51 -17.43 -27.58
CA GLN A 180 -59.78 -17.80 -26.18
C GLN A 180 -58.52 -18.29 -25.46
N LEU A 181 -57.63 -19.00 -26.16
CA LEU A 181 -56.36 -19.46 -25.60
C LEU A 181 -55.42 -18.28 -25.32
N LEU A 182 -55.33 -17.31 -26.23
CA LEU A 182 -54.52 -16.11 -26.04
C LEU A 182 -55.06 -15.24 -24.88
N GLU A 183 -56.37 -15.01 -24.85
CA GLU A 183 -56.99 -14.24 -23.76
C GLU A 183 -56.74 -14.90 -22.40
N ALA A 184 -56.90 -16.22 -22.34
CA ALA A 184 -56.68 -16.96 -21.11
C ALA A 184 -55.19 -16.94 -20.68
N HIS A 185 -54.25 -16.97 -21.63
CA HIS A 185 -52.82 -16.79 -21.35
C HIS A 185 -52.50 -15.41 -20.78
N ASN A 186 -53.01 -14.35 -21.41
CA ASN A 186 -52.84 -12.97 -20.93
C ASN A 186 -53.46 -12.78 -19.54
N GLN A 187 -54.62 -13.38 -19.28
CA GLN A 187 -55.26 -13.37 -17.96
C GLN A 187 -54.43 -14.11 -16.91
N ASP A 188 -53.83 -15.24 -17.26
CA ASP A 188 -52.95 -15.99 -16.33
C ASP A 188 -51.72 -15.14 -15.95
N CYS A 189 -51.14 -14.40 -16.89
CA CYS A 189 -50.06 -13.45 -16.62
C CYS A 189 -50.50 -12.30 -15.70
N GLN A 190 -51.72 -11.78 -15.84
CA GLN A 190 -52.28 -10.78 -14.92
C GLN A 190 -52.47 -11.35 -13.51
N ASN A 191 -53.05 -12.56 -13.43
CA ASN A 191 -53.29 -13.25 -12.16
C ASN A 191 -51.98 -13.54 -11.43
N MET A 192 -50.89 -13.82 -12.14
CA MET A 192 -49.56 -14.00 -11.55
C MET A 192 -49.07 -12.72 -10.85
N VAL A 193 -49.27 -11.54 -11.45
CA VAL A 193 -48.90 -10.26 -10.82
C VAL A 193 -49.72 -10.03 -9.55
N ALA A 194 -51.04 -10.23 -9.63
CA ALA A 194 -51.95 -10.08 -8.50
C ALA A 194 -51.58 -11.03 -7.35
N TYR A 195 -51.36 -12.31 -7.65
CA TYR A 195 -50.90 -13.31 -6.69
C TYR A 195 -49.57 -12.93 -6.05
N GLY A 196 -48.63 -12.37 -6.82
CA GLY A 196 -47.35 -11.94 -6.29
C GLY A 196 -47.39 -10.74 -5.36
N LEU A 197 -48.34 -9.84 -5.58
CA LEU A 197 -48.61 -8.74 -4.67
C LEU A 197 -49.28 -9.22 -3.38
N GLU A 198 -50.28 -10.11 -3.51
CA GLU A 198 -51.02 -10.69 -2.37
C GLU A 198 -50.10 -11.50 -1.44
N THR A 199 -49.27 -12.37 -2.01
CA THR A 199 -48.33 -13.21 -1.25
C THR A 199 -47.02 -12.49 -0.90
N GLY A 200 -46.85 -11.25 -1.35
CA GLY A 200 -45.73 -10.38 -0.99
C GLY A 200 -44.38 -10.74 -1.63
N TRP A 201 -44.32 -11.69 -2.57
CA TRP A 201 -43.08 -11.98 -3.32
C TRP A 201 -42.75 -10.92 -4.37
N LEU A 202 -43.74 -10.13 -4.78
CA LEU A 202 -43.63 -8.94 -5.62
C LEU A 202 -43.85 -7.66 -4.79
N LYS A 203 -43.14 -6.58 -5.10
CA LYS A 203 -43.31 -5.25 -4.50
C LYS A 203 -43.39 -4.16 -5.57
N PRO A 204 -44.14 -3.07 -5.37
CA PRO A 204 -44.13 -1.92 -6.28
C PRO A 204 -42.72 -1.36 -6.51
N ALA A 205 -42.43 -0.98 -7.75
CA ALA A 205 -41.23 -0.24 -8.14
C ALA A 205 -41.47 1.28 -8.07
N ALA A 206 -40.45 2.08 -8.42
CA ALA A 206 -40.54 3.54 -8.41
C ALA A 206 -41.31 4.10 -9.62
N ALA A 207 -41.34 3.37 -10.74
CA ALA A 207 -42.12 3.73 -11.91
C ALA A 207 -43.54 3.13 -11.80
N PRO A 208 -44.58 3.82 -12.31
CA PRO A 208 -45.92 3.27 -12.41
C PRO A 208 -45.93 1.98 -13.25
N ASP A 209 -46.81 1.04 -12.91
CA ASP A 209 -46.98 -0.27 -13.57
C ASP A 209 -45.73 -1.14 -13.65
N GLN A 210 -44.78 -0.91 -12.73
CA GLN A 210 -43.60 -1.74 -12.56
C GLN A 210 -43.49 -2.29 -11.14
N TRP A 211 -42.93 -3.48 -11.06
CA TRP A 211 -42.71 -4.20 -9.80
C TRP A 211 -41.27 -4.71 -9.69
N ARG A 212 -40.91 -5.22 -8.52
CA ARG A 212 -39.64 -5.90 -8.25
C ARG A 212 -39.84 -7.09 -7.34
N LEU A 213 -38.95 -8.06 -7.42
CA LEU A 213 -38.90 -9.16 -6.47
C LEU A 213 -38.52 -8.65 -5.08
N ASN A 214 -39.12 -9.22 -4.04
CA ASN A 214 -38.64 -9.00 -2.68
C ASN A 214 -37.27 -9.68 -2.48
N SER A 215 -36.50 -9.25 -1.47
CA SER A 215 -35.15 -9.77 -1.23
C SER A 215 -35.09 -11.27 -0.94
N TRP A 216 -36.10 -11.81 -0.26
CA TRP A 216 -36.10 -13.23 0.12
C TRP A 216 -36.38 -14.15 -1.07
N THR A 217 -37.37 -13.81 -1.89
CA THR A 217 -37.71 -14.51 -3.13
C THR A 217 -36.54 -14.43 -4.12
N ALA A 218 -35.90 -13.27 -4.24
CA ALA A 218 -34.68 -13.12 -5.03
C ALA A 218 -33.55 -14.03 -4.53
N LEU A 219 -33.35 -14.17 -3.21
CA LEU A 219 -32.32 -15.05 -2.66
C LEU A 219 -32.64 -16.52 -2.91
N LYS A 220 -33.91 -16.92 -2.69
CA LYS A 220 -34.40 -18.27 -2.99
C LYS A 220 -34.18 -18.62 -4.46
N LYS A 221 -34.47 -17.69 -5.37
CA LYS A 221 -34.22 -17.85 -6.81
C LYS A 221 -32.74 -17.90 -7.15
N ALA A 222 -31.88 -17.09 -6.52
CA ALA A 222 -30.43 -17.16 -6.69
C ALA A 222 -29.84 -18.51 -6.24
N CYS A 223 -30.28 -19.02 -5.09
CA CYS A 223 -29.90 -20.35 -4.61
C CYS A 223 -30.42 -21.47 -5.52
N GLN A 224 -31.66 -21.35 -5.99
CA GLN A 224 -32.24 -22.29 -6.96
C GLN A 224 -31.43 -22.32 -8.25
N ALA A 225 -31.08 -21.17 -8.83
CA ALA A 225 -30.27 -21.11 -10.05
C ALA A 225 -28.94 -21.91 -9.91
N LEU A 226 -28.21 -21.73 -8.81
CA LEU A 226 -26.94 -22.43 -8.55
C LEU A 226 -27.11 -23.96 -8.37
N ILE A 227 -28.15 -24.38 -7.63
CA ILE A 227 -28.41 -25.82 -7.38
C ILE A 227 -28.90 -26.51 -8.66
N TYR A 228 -29.78 -25.84 -9.42
CA TYR A 228 -30.45 -26.42 -10.57
C TYR A 228 -29.54 -26.53 -11.79
N GLU A 229 -28.54 -25.65 -11.94
CA GLU A 229 -27.52 -25.78 -12.97
C GLU A 229 -26.77 -27.12 -12.85
N THR A 230 -26.46 -27.54 -11.62
CA THR A 230 -25.80 -28.84 -11.35
C THR A 230 -26.71 -30.02 -11.70
N LYS A 231 -28.00 -29.94 -11.35
CA LYS A 231 -28.99 -30.98 -11.70
C LYS A 231 -29.21 -31.07 -13.21
N ARG A 232 -29.34 -29.94 -13.88
CA ARG A 232 -29.45 -29.82 -15.34
C ARG A 232 -28.26 -30.46 -16.05
N VAL A 233 -27.03 -30.14 -15.64
CA VAL A 233 -25.82 -30.74 -16.22
C VAL A 233 -25.79 -32.25 -16.02
N LYS A 234 -26.20 -32.75 -14.85
CA LYS A 234 -26.25 -34.20 -14.57
C LYS A 234 -27.30 -34.92 -15.43
N ALA A 235 -28.49 -34.33 -15.58
CA ALA A 235 -29.56 -34.88 -16.43
C ALA A 235 -29.18 -34.88 -17.92
N LEU A 236 -28.57 -33.78 -18.41
CA LEU A 236 -28.06 -33.66 -19.76
C LEU A 236 -26.98 -34.71 -20.08
N LYS A 237 -26.09 -35.01 -19.11
CA LYS A 237 -25.07 -36.07 -19.24
C LYS A 237 -25.66 -37.49 -19.22
N ALA A 238 -26.74 -37.71 -18.47
CA ALA A 238 -27.32 -39.04 -18.27
C ALA A 238 -28.28 -39.48 -19.39
N GLY A 239 -28.93 -38.54 -20.10
CA GLY A 239 -30.05 -38.85 -21.00
C GLY A 239 -29.83 -38.66 -22.50
N ARG A 240 -28.71 -38.07 -22.98
CA ARG A 240 -28.61 -37.64 -24.39
C ARG A 240 -27.29 -38.10 -25.05
N LYS A 241 -27.37 -38.97 -26.09
CA LYS A 241 -26.24 -39.29 -26.98
C LYS A 241 -25.90 -38.03 -27.81
N THR A 242 -24.69 -37.53 -27.64
CA THR A 242 -24.25 -36.16 -27.96
C THR A 242 -23.50 -36.06 -29.29
N ASP A 243 -23.98 -36.74 -30.34
CA ASP A 243 -23.28 -36.82 -31.63
C ASP A 243 -24.12 -36.36 -32.84
N ALA A 244 -25.30 -35.75 -32.64
CA ALA A 244 -26.04 -35.19 -33.77
C ALA A 244 -25.31 -33.95 -34.33
N PRO A 245 -25.06 -33.87 -35.65
CA PRO A 245 -24.44 -32.70 -36.29
C PRO A 245 -25.26 -31.44 -36.05
N THR A 246 -24.61 -30.28 -36.19
CA THR A 246 -25.24 -28.95 -36.15
C THR A 246 -26.35 -28.86 -37.20
N SER A 247 -27.61 -29.01 -36.78
CA SER A 247 -28.76 -28.70 -37.65
C SER A 247 -28.81 -27.20 -37.91
N PRO A 248 -29.34 -26.74 -39.06
CA PRO A 248 -29.53 -25.31 -39.33
C PRO A 248 -30.33 -24.60 -38.22
N ALA A 249 -31.34 -25.30 -37.66
CA ALA A 249 -32.13 -24.87 -36.51
C ALA A 249 -31.28 -24.63 -35.26
N ARG A 250 -30.35 -25.54 -34.98
CA ARG A 250 -29.47 -25.44 -33.82
C ARG A 250 -28.51 -24.26 -33.90
N LEU A 251 -27.88 -24.07 -35.06
CA LEU A 251 -27.00 -22.92 -35.28
C LEU A 251 -27.77 -21.60 -35.16
N ALA A 252 -28.98 -21.53 -35.73
CA ALA A 252 -29.87 -20.37 -35.59
C ALA A 252 -30.21 -20.05 -34.12
N ALA A 253 -30.53 -21.08 -33.34
CA ALA A 253 -30.84 -20.92 -31.92
C ALA A 253 -29.65 -20.42 -31.09
N ASP A 254 -28.46 -20.99 -31.31
CA ASP A 254 -27.25 -20.57 -30.62
C ASP A 254 -26.85 -19.13 -31.01
N ILE A 255 -26.98 -18.73 -32.28
CA ILE A 255 -26.74 -17.33 -32.73
C ILE A 255 -27.68 -16.37 -32.00
N SER A 256 -28.99 -16.60 -32.06
CA SER A 256 -29.98 -15.75 -31.39
C SER A 256 -29.72 -15.64 -29.89
N ALA A 257 -29.36 -16.75 -29.25
CA ALA A 257 -29.03 -16.77 -27.82
C ALA A 257 -27.73 -16.00 -27.52
N TYR A 258 -26.70 -16.10 -28.36
CA TYR A 258 -25.47 -15.32 -28.20
C TYR A 258 -25.69 -13.83 -28.39
N GLU A 259 -26.53 -13.40 -29.33
CA GLU A 259 -26.90 -11.98 -29.50
C GLU A 259 -27.51 -11.40 -28.23
N HIS A 260 -28.51 -12.11 -27.68
CA HIS A 260 -29.16 -11.72 -26.43
C HIS A 260 -28.16 -11.61 -25.28
N LEU A 261 -27.25 -12.58 -25.15
CA LEU A 261 -26.23 -12.56 -24.11
C LEU A 261 -25.20 -11.43 -24.29
N LEU A 262 -24.78 -11.15 -25.52
CA LEU A 262 -23.83 -10.07 -25.82
C LEU A 262 -24.45 -8.69 -25.52
N GLU A 263 -25.72 -8.47 -25.87
CA GLU A 263 -26.45 -7.24 -25.50
C GLU A 263 -26.62 -7.13 -23.98
N ALA A 264 -26.94 -8.23 -23.30
CA ALA A 264 -27.11 -8.24 -21.84
C ALA A 264 -25.83 -7.92 -21.06
N VAL A 265 -24.66 -8.24 -21.63
CA VAL A 265 -23.35 -8.03 -20.99
C VAL A 265 -22.75 -6.65 -21.28
N LYS A 266 -23.34 -5.86 -22.18
CA LYS A 266 -22.87 -4.49 -22.44
C LYS A 266 -22.84 -3.67 -21.14
N PRO A 267 -21.71 -3.01 -20.83
CA PRO A 267 -21.55 -2.34 -19.56
C PRO A 267 -22.50 -1.14 -19.44
N ARG A 268 -23.46 -1.23 -18.52
CA ARG A 268 -24.39 -0.13 -18.22
C ARG A 268 -23.66 1.03 -17.53
N ALA A 269 -24.12 2.25 -17.78
CA ALA A 269 -23.61 3.43 -17.11
C ALA A 269 -23.70 3.28 -15.58
N SER A 270 -22.54 3.29 -14.91
CA SER A 270 -22.46 3.22 -13.45
C SER A 270 -22.37 4.61 -12.85
N SER A 271 -23.12 4.87 -11.78
CA SER A 271 -23.07 6.17 -11.09
C SER A 271 -21.67 6.46 -10.55
N TRP A 272 -21.29 7.73 -10.56
CA TRP A 272 -19.98 8.19 -10.08
C TRP A 272 -19.77 7.82 -8.60
N VAL A 273 -20.81 7.94 -7.76
CA VAL A 273 -20.78 7.55 -6.33
C VAL A 273 -20.34 6.10 -6.14
N ARG A 274 -20.89 5.18 -6.95
CA ARG A 274 -20.54 3.76 -6.86
C ARG A 274 -19.07 3.52 -7.20
N LYS A 275 -18.53 4.26 -8.18
CA LYS A 275 -17.12 4.16 -8.57
C LYS A 275 -16.21 4.68 -7.46
N THR A 276 -16.56 5.82 -6.86
CA THR A 276 -15.80 6.40 -5.74
C THR A 276 -15.78 5.48 -4.52
N VAL A 277 -16.93 4.92 -4.14
CA VAL A 277 -17.00 3.96 -3.01
C VAL A 277 -16.15 2.72 -3.29
N LEU A 278 -16.21 2.17 -4.52
CA LEU A 278 -15.40 1.02 -4.89
C LEU A 278 -13.90 1.35 -4.84
N PHE A 279 -13.50 2.52 -5.34
CA PHE A 279 -12.13 3.00 -5.28
C PHE A 279 -11.63 3.09 -3.84
N VAL A 280 -12.36 3.78 -2.95
CA VAL A 280 -11.98 3.95 -1.54
C VAL A 280 -11.86 2.61 -0.82
N LEU A 281 -12.84 1.71 -0.99
CA LEU A 281 -12.79 0.38 -0.38
C LEU A 281 -11.62 -0.45 -0.91
N SER A 282 -11.33 -0.36 -2.22
CA SER A 282 -10.23 -1.06 -2.84
C SER A 282 -8.87 -0.53 -2.37
N ALA A 283 -8.72 0.79 -2.26
CA ALA A 283 -7.52 1.45 -1.77
C ALA A 283 -7.27 1.14 -0.29
N ALA A 284 -8.31 1.18 0.55
CA ALA A 284 -8.21 0.79 1.96
C ALA A 284 -7.83 -0.69 2.11
N GLY A 285 -8.44 -1.58 1.32
CA GLY A 285 -8.10 -3.00 1.31
C GLY A 285 -6.65 -3.25 0.87
N ALA A 286 -6.17 -2.54 -0.15
CA ALA A 286 -4.78 -2.61 -0.58
C ALA A 286 -3.82 -2.03 0.45
N TYR A 287 -4.17 -0.92 1.12
CA TYR A 287 -3.37 -0.35 2.19
C TYR A 287 -3.13 -1.35 3.32
N VAL A 288 -4.20 -2.00 3.79
CA VAL A 288 -4.10 -3.04 4.82
C VAL A 288 -3.30 -4.23 4.31
N ALA A 289 -3.58 -4.73 3.11
CA ALA A 289 -2.89 -5.90 2.56
C ALA A 289 -1.38 -5.66 2.39
N PHE A 290 -0.98 -4.51 1.83
CA PHE A 290 0.44 -4.17 1.70
C PHE A 290 1.08 -3.90 3.06
N GLY A 291 0.39 -3.26 4.00
CA GLY A 291 0.90 -3.05 5.36
C GLY A 291 1.10 -4.34 6.18
N LEU A 292 0.47 -5.44 5.77
CA LEU A 292 0.72 -6.77 6.36
C LEU A 292 1.99 -7.46 5.81
N VAL A 293 2.53 -7.00 4.68
CA VAL A 293 3.70 -7.61 4.00
C VAL A 293 4.90 -6.67 3.99
N VAL A 294 4.66 -5.36 4.05
CA VAL A 294 5.62 -4.27 3.91
C VAL A 294 5.37 -3.28 5.07
N SER A 295 6.38 -2.49 5.45
CA SER A 295 6.22 -1.45 6.47
C SER A 295 5.08 -0.47 6.15
N TRP A 296 4.25 -0.18 7.15
CA TRP A 296 3.11 0.76 7.06
C TRP A 296 3.52 2.15 6.58
N GLN A 297 4.75 2.58 6.84
CA GLN A 297 5.27 3.88 6.41
C GLN A 297 5.49 3.97 4.90
N VAL A 298 5.69 2.82 4.24
CA VAL A 298 6.06 2.74 2.82
C VAL A 298 4.85 2.48 1.93
N VAL A 299 3.79 1.93 2.50
CA VAL A 299 2.52 1.70 1.79
C VAL A 299 1.97 2.97 1.13
N PRO A 300 1.92 4.16 1.77
CA PRO A 300 1.51 5.39 1.10
C PRO A 300 2.35 5.72 -0.14
N LEU A 301 3.67 5.49 -0.08
CA LEU A 301 4.60 5.75 -1.17
C LEU A 301 4.28 4.87 -2.38
N TRP A 302 4.16 3.56 -2.15
CA TRP A 302 3.87 2.58 -3.20
C TRP A 302 2.49 2.81 -3.82
N LEU A 303 1.48 3.04 -2.99
CA LEU A 303 0.13 3.35 -3.48
C LEU A 303 0.10 4.67 -4.26
N GLY A 304 0.89 5.68 -3.85
CA GLY A 304 1.04 6.94 -4.57
C GLY A 304 1.63 6.74 -5.97
N ILE A 305 2.74 5.98 -6.07
CA ILE A 305 3.37 5.66 -7.37
C ILE A 305 2.42 4.85 -8.26
N LEU A 306 1.78 3.82 -7.72
CA LEU A 306 0.79 3.01 -8.44
C LEU A 306 -0.43 3.85 -8.85
N PHE A 307 -0.86 4.80 -8.02
CA PHE A 307 -1.95 5.70 -8.38
C PHE A 307 -1.59 6.58 -9.58
N VAL A 308 -0.39 7.17 -9.59
CA VAL A 308 0.10 7.97 -10.74
C VAL A 308 0.19 7.11 -11.99
N HIS A 309 0.66 5.87 -11.84
CA HIS A 309 0.69 4.89 -12.93
C HIS A 309 -0.71 4.62 -13.51
N GLU A 310 -1.68 4.24 -12.68
CA GLU A 310 -3.04 3.97 -13.14
C GLU A 310 -3.76 5.21 -13.69
N LEU A 311 -3.48 6.38 -13.11
CA LEU A 311 -4.00 7.65 -13.61
C LEU A 311 -3.56 7.90 -15.05
N GLY A 312 -2.32 7.52 -15.38
CA GLY A 312 -1.79 7.53 -16.74
C GLY A 312 -2.63 6.73 -17.73
N HIS A 313 -2.98 5.48 -17.37
CA HIS A 313 -3.93 4.67 -18.17
C HIS A 313 -5.29 5.35 -18.30
N LEU A 314 -5.83 5.89 -17.21
CA LEU A 314 -7.17 6.50 -17.20
C LEU A 314 -7.25 7.76 -18.09
N VAL A 315 -6.21 8.59 -18.07
CA VAL A 315 -6.09 9.78 -18.91
C VAL A 315 -5.99 9.38 -20.39
N ALA A 316 -5.19 8.35 -20.72
CA ALA A 316 -5.09 7.83 -22.08
C ALA A 316 -6.42 7.25 -22.57
N MET A 317 -7.09 6.46 -21.73
CA MET A 317 -8.43 5.92 -22.01
C MET A 317 -9.47 7.01 -22.25
N TRP A 318 -9.45 8.08 -21.44
CA TRP A 318 -10.32 9.25 -21.64
C TRP A 318 -10.06 9.91 -23.00
N ARG A 319 -8.79 10.13 -23.35
CA ARG A 319 -8.39 10.73 -24.63
C ARG A 319 -8.77 9.86 -25.85
N CYS A 320 -8.77 8.55 -25.69
CA CYS A 320 -9.11 7.56 -26.74
C CYS A 320 -10.61 7.21 -26.81
N GLY A 321 -11.45 7.81 -25.96
CA GLY A 321 -12.92 7.63 -26.00
C GLY A 321 -13.44 6.36 -25.34
N TYR A 322 -12.67 5.72 -24.46
CA TYR A 322 -13.13 4.53 -23.71
C TYR A 322 -14.25 4.91 -22.76
N GLN A 323 -15.26 4.05 -22.61
CA GLN A 323 -16.39 4.26 -21.70
C GLN A 323 -16.19 3.52 -20.38
N ASN A 324 -16.96 3.90 -19.36
CA ASN A 324 -16.98 3.24 -18.04
C ASN A 324 -15.60 3.09 -17.36
N ARG A 325 -14.74 4.10 -17.52
CA ARG A 325 -13.41 4.19 -16.92
C ARG A 325 -13.49 4.19 -15.38
N GLN A 326 -12.62 3.42 -14.72
CA GLN A 326 -12.47 3.35 -13.27
C GLN A 326 -11.10 2.75 -12.88
N ILE A 327 -10.57 3.19 -11.74
CA ILE A 327 -9.38 2.64 -11.09
C ILE A 327 -9.84 1.86 -9.85
N PHE A 328 -9.22 0.74 -9.56
CA PHE A 328 -9.32 0.06 -8.27
C PHE A 328 -8.00 -0.59 -7.90
N PHE A 329 -7.75 -0.71 -6.60
CA PHE A 329 -6.57 -1.41 -6.09
C PHE A 329 -6.91 -2.87 -5.77
N LEU A 330 -6.02 -3.77 -6.16
CA LEU A 330 -6.10 -5.19 -5.86
C LEU A 330 -5.17 -5.50 -4.69
N PRO A 331 -5.71 -5.99 -3.55
CA PRO A 331 -4.90 -6.42 -2.42
C PRO A 331 -3.77 -7.36 -2.85
N PHE A 332 -2.54 -7.06 -2.43
CA PHE A 332 -1.30 -7.78 -2.77
C PHE A 332 -0.88 -7.75 -4.26
N LEU A 333 -1.76 -7.38 -5.19
CA LEU A 333 -1.51 -7.45 -6.64
C LEU A 333 -1.11 -6.12 -7.27
N GLY A 334 -1.47 -4.99 -6.63
CA GLY A 334 -1.18 -3.64 -7.15
C GLY A 334 -2.47 -2.90 -7.48
N ALA A 335 -2.50 -2.20 -8.61
CA ALA A 335 -3.66 -1.46 -9.06
C ALA A 335 -4.07 -1.90 -10.46
N ALA A 336 -5.32 -1.60 -10.84
CA ALA A 336 -5.83 -1.91 -12.17
C ALA A 336 -6.85 -0.87 -12.64
N THR A 337 -6.66 -0.40 -13.86
CA THR A 337 -7.62 0.44 -14.57
C THR A 337 -8.45 -0.39 -15.54
N THR A 338 -9.77 -0.19 -15.52
CA THR A 338 -10.69 -0.79 -16.49
C THR A 338 -11.39 0.28 -17.31
N GLY A 339 -11.57 0.01 -18.60
CA GLY A 339 -12.32 0.82 -19.54
C GLY A 339 -12.81 -0.06 -20.68
N TYR A 340 -13.97 0.27 -21.25
CA TYR A 340 -14.58 -0.50 -22.33
C TYR A 340 -14.61 0.29 -23.62
N LYS A 341 -14.11 -0.32 -24.70
CA LYS A 341 -14.21 0.18 -26.07
C LYS A 341 -14.26 -1.03 -27.01
N GLU A 342 -15.30 -1.11 -27.85
CA GLU A 342 -15.56 -2.26 -28.73
C GLU A 342 -14.60 -2.29 -29.94
N ASP A 343 -14.17 -1.13 -30.41
CA ASP A 343 -13.38 -0.89 -31.62
C ASP A 343 -11.97 -0.33 -31.32
N ALA A 344 -11.39 -0.70 -30.19
CA ALA A 344 -10.06 -0.21 -29.79
C ALA A 344 -9.00 -0.57 -30.84
N THR A 345 -8.34 0.45 -31.41
CA THR A 345 -7.27 0.20 -32.39
C THR A 345 -5.98 -0.24 -31.68
N PRO A 346 -5.11 -1.04 -32.32
CA PRO A 346 -3.85 -1.48 -31.71
C PRO A 346 -2.95 -0.32 -31.24
N MET A 347 -2.93 0.81 -31.96
CA MET A 347 -2.16 1.99 -31.52
C MET A 347 -2.74 2.65 -30.27
N GLN A 348 -4.05 2.63 -30.10
CA GLN A 348 -4.70 3.12 -28.87
C GLN A 348 -4.37 2.22 -27.69
N GLU A 349 -4.35 0.89 -27.89
CA GLU A 349 -3.93 -0.05 -26.85
C GLU A 349 -2.47 0.16 -26.45
N ILE A 350 -1.55 0.28 -27.42
CA ILE A 350 -0.14 0.58 -27.16
C ILE A 350 0.02 1.90 -26.40
N PHE A 351 -0.67 2.95 -26.86
CA PHE A 351 -0.63 4.26 -26.20
C PHE A 351 -1.15 4.20 -24.76
N VAL A 352 -2.30 3.54 -24.54
CA VAL A 352 -2.86 3.36 -23.19
C VAL A 352 -1.89 2.58 -22.32
N SER A 353 -1.32 1.47 -22.79
CA SER A 353 -0.37 0.65 -22.04
C SER A 353 0.92 1.39 -21.69
N LEU A 354 1.44 2.25 -22.58
CA LEU A 354 2.65 3.04 -22.29
C LEU A 354 2.38 4.21 -21.35
N MET A 355 1.19 4.82 -21.41
CA MET A 355 0.85 5.96 -20.57
C MET A 355 0.72 5.62 -19.09
N GLY A 356 0.64 4.34 -18.71
CA GLY A 356 0.73 3.90 -17.31
C GLY A 356 2.13 4.13 -16.72
N PRO A 357 3.18 3.43 -17.20
CA PRO A 357 4.51 3.50 -16.63
C PRO A 357 5.27 4.81 -16.91
N MET A 358 4.98 5.49 -18.03
CA MET A 358 5.78 6.65 -18.48
C MET A 358 5.77 7.84 -17.50
N PRO A 359 4.64 8.30 -16.93
CA PRO A 359 4.65 9.41 -15.97
C PRO A 359 5.54 9.14 -14.74
N GLY A 360 5.48 7.93 -14.19
CA GLY A 360 6.30 7.55 -13.03
C GLY A 360 7.78 7.40 -13.38
N LEU A 361 8.10 6.90 -14.58
CA LEU A 361 9.49 6.86 -15.08
C LEU A 361 10.07 8.26 -15.29
N ILE A 362 9.32 9.15 -15.94
CA ILE A 362 9.76 10.53 -16.19
C ILE A 362 9.99 11.25 -14.86
N PHE A 363 9.08 11.10 -13.89
CA PHE A 363 9.22 11.67 -12.56
C PHE A 363 10.46 11.13 -11.83
N GLY A 364 10.63 9.81 -11.79
CA GLY A 364 11.78 9.20 -11.11
C GLY A 364 13.12 9.59 -11.75
N LEU A 365 13.21 9.62 -13.08
CA LEU A 365 14.41 10.08 -13.79
C LEU A 365 14.69 11.57 -13.56
N TRP A 366 13.66 12.41 -13.49
CA TRP A 366 13.81 13.83 -13.19
C TRP A 366 14.30 14.06 -11.76
N CYS A 367 13.77 13.33 -10.77
CA CYS A 367 14.28 13.38 -9.39
C CYS A 367 15.74 12.95 -9.32
N LEU A 368 16.11 11.86 -10.01
CA LEU A 368 17.49 11.38 -10.05
C LEU A 368 18.43 12.42 -10.69
N TYR A 369 18.01 13.07 -11.78
CA TYR A 369 18.77 14.16 -12.40
C TYR A 369 18.92 15.38 -11.49
N ALA A 370 17.86 15.77 -10.78
CA ALA A 370 17.89 16.90 -9.85
C ALA A 370 18.86 16.64 -8.68
N MET A 371 18.94 15.41 -8.18
CA MET A 371 19.86 15.05 -7.08
C MET A 371 21.33 15.02 -7.52
N LEU A 372 21.60 14.66 -8.78
CA LEU A 372 22.94 14.79 -9.35
C LEU A 372 23.45 16.23 -9.41
N ALA A 373 22.54 17.21 -9.42
CA ALA A 373 22.92 18.62 -9.40
C ALA A 373 23.19 19.15 -7.97
N SER A 374 22.92 18.36 -6.92
CA SER A 374 22.98 18.81 -5.52
C SER A 374 23.90 17.96 -4.62
N ASP A 375 24.70 17.04 -5.18
CA ASP A 375 25.60 16.10 -4.47
C ASP A 375 24.96 15.33 -3.29
N SER A 376 23.63 15.26 -3.26
CA SER A 376 22.87 14.62 -2.18
C SER A 376 22.45 13.22 -2.62
N THR A 377 23.23 12.19 -2.26
CA THR A 377 22.94 10.79 -2.64
C THR A 377 22.17 10.00 -1.58
N GLU A 378 21.84 10.63 -0.45
CA GLU A 378 21.14 10.00 0.67
C GLU A 378 19.80 10.68 0.96
N GLY A 379 18.79 9.90 1.37
CA GLY A 379 17.50 10.41 1.83
C GLY A 379 16.26 9.91 1.08
N PHE A 380 15.10 10.36 1.56
CA PHE A 380 13.77 9.93 1.10
C PHE A 380 13.55 10.09 -0.41
N TRP A 381 14.01 11.20 -1.00
CA TRP A 381 13.82 11.50 -2.42
C TRP A 381 14.59 10.55 -3.34
N TYR A 382 15.79 10.11 -2.93
CA TYR A 382 16.57 9.10 -3.66
C TYR A 382 15.84 7.76 -3.68
N GLY A 383 15.31 7.35 -2.52
CA GLY A 383 14.49 6.15 -2.38
C GLY A 383 13.22 6.19 -3.22
N LEU A 384 12.52 7.32 -3.21
CA LEU A 384 11.31 7.55 -4.02
C LEU A 384 11.61 7.51 -5.53
N ALA A 385 12.70 8.15 -5.97
CA ALA A 385 13.12 8.15 -7.37
C ALA A 385 13.36 6.73 -7.89
N TRP A 386 14.17 5.94 -7.17
CA TRP A 386 14.47 4.56 -7.56
C TRP A 386 13.25 3.65 -7.48
N THR A 387 12.40 3.79 -6.46
CA THR A 387 11.15 3.01 -6.36
C THR A 387 10.21 3.32 -7.53
N ALA A 388 10.07 4.60 -7.90
CA ALA A 388 9.27 5.01 -9.04
C ALA A 388 9.84 4.47 -10.36
N ILE A 389 11.16 4.52 -10.57
CA ILE A 389 11.80 3.93 -11.76
C ILE A 389 11.56 2.42 -11.79
N LEU A 390 11.86 1.71 -10.69
CA LEU A 390 11.79 0.25 -10.62
C LEU A 390 10.37 -0.28 -10.88
N LEU A 391 9.36 0.24 -10.17
CA LEU A 391 7.98 -0.21 -10.30
C LEU A 391 7.42 0.02 -11.71
N ASN A 392 7.73 1.16 -12.32
CA ASN A 392 7.24 1.47 -13.67
C ASN A 392 8.05 0.75 -14.76
N TYR A 393 9.36 0.56 -14.56
CA TYR A 393 10.21 -0.20 -15.47
C TYR A 393 9.84 -1.69 -15.48
N LEU A 394 9.54 -2.27 -14.31
CA LEU A 394 9.01 -3.62 -14.21
C LEU A 394 7.74 -3.77 -15.06
N ASN A 395 6.83 -2.81 -14.99
CA ASN A 395 5.62 -2.81 -15.81
C ASN A 395 5.89 -2.69 -17.33
N LEU A 396 7.04 -2.16 -17.75
CA LEU A 396 7.45 -2.14 -19.17
C LEU A 396 8.05 -3.46 -19.64
N LEU A 397 8.34 -4.44 -18.78
CA LEU A 397 8.91 -5.71 -19.21
C LEU A 397 7.93 -6.47 -20.15
N PRO A 398 8.45 -7.17 -21.18
CA PRO A 398 7.63 -7.92 -22.13
C PRO A 398 7.15 -9.24 -21.51
N VAL A 399 6.39 -9.16 -20.42
CA VAL A 399 5.83 -10.30 -19.69
C VAL A 399 4.38 -9.99 -19.36
N PHE A 400 3.45 -10.85 -19.74
CA PHE A 400 2.04 -10.66 -19.36
C PHE A 400 1.83 -11.06 -17.89
N PRO A 401 1.12 -10.26 -17.07
CA PRO A 401 0.09 -9.26 -17.40
C PRO A 401 0.56 -7.80 -17.41
N LEU A 402 1.87 -7.57 -17.29
CA LEU A 402 2.48 -6.24 -17.24
C LEU A 402 2.22 -5.47 -18.55
N ASP A 403 2.31 -4.15 -18.50
CA ASP A 403 1.96 -3.31 -19.65
C ASP A 403 2.85 -3.52 -20.87
N GLY A 404 4.14 -3.80 -20.67
CA GLY A 404 5.02 -4.21 -21.76
C GLY A 404 4.52 -5.49 -22.45
N GLY A 405 4.03 -6.46 -21.68
CA GLY A 405 3.37 -7.65 -22.21
C GLY A 405 2.10 -7.34 -22.99
N ARG A 406 1.30 -6.34 -22.55
CA ARG A 406 0.12 -5.86 -23.28
C ARG A 406 0.50 -5.17 -24.60
N VAL A 407 1.58 -4.39 -24.61
CA VAL A 407 2.14 -3.78 -25.83
C VAL A 407 2.55 -4.86 -26.84
N VAL A 408 3.28 -5.90 -26.40
CA VAL A 408 3.65 -7.03 -27.28
C VAL A 408 2.41 -7.74 -27.83
N GLN A 409 1.37 -7.93 -27.01
CA GLN A 409 0.11 -8.51 -27.47
C GLN A 409 -0.63 -7.63 -28.49
N ALA A 410 -0.67 -6.31 -28.31
CA ALA A 410 -1.27 -5.39 -29.28
C ALA A 410 -0.51 -5.38 -30.62
N LEU A 411 0.83 -5.50 -30.58
CA LEU A 411 1.69 -5.53 -31.77
C LEU A 411 1.52 -6.83 -32.59
N PHE A 412 1.51 -7.99 -31.93
CA PHE A 412 1.64 -9.29 -32.62
C PHE A 412 0.45 -10.24 -32.44
N GLY A 413 -0.32 -10.07 -31.36
CA GLY A 413 -1.34 -11.03 -30.94
C GLY A 413 -2.38 -11.29 -32.01
N SER A 414 -2.94 -10.24 -32.61
CA SER A 414 -4.00 -10.34 -33.63
C SER A 414 -3.56 -11.00 -34.95
N ARG A 415 -2.31 -10.79 -35.39
CA ARG A 415 -1.78 -11.40 -36.63
C ARG A 415 -1.27 -12.83 -36.44
N LEU A 416 -0.70 -13.13 -35.27
CA LEU A 416 -0.05 -14.42 -35.00
C LEU A 416 -0.62 -15.06 -33.71
N PRO A 417 -1.85 -15.60 -33.75
CA PRO A 417 -2.54 -16.12 -32.56
C PRO A 417 -1.76 -17.21 -31.82
N ARG A 418 -0.98 -18.03 -32.53
CA ARG A 418 -0.14 -19.08 -31.91
C ARG A 418 1.06 -18.52 -31.14
N LEU A 419 1.63 -17.40 -31.62
CA LEU A 419 2.69 -16.71 -30.88
C LEU A 419 2.15 -16.08 -29.60
N GLN A 420 0.88 -15.64 -29.57
CA GLN A 420 0.25 -15.16 -28.34
C GLN A 420 0.24 -16.25 -27.26
N PHE A 421 -0.12 -17.50 -27.62
CA PHE A 421 -0.05 -18.61 -26.67
C PHE A 421 1.40 -18.89 -26.22
N GLY A 422 2.35 -18.93 -27.16
CA GLY A 422 3.77 -19.12 -26.83
C GLY A 422 4.30 -18.05 -25.87
N PHE A 423 3.92 -16.79 -26.09
CA PHE A 423 4.28 -15.66 -25.25
C PHE A 423 3.66 -15.74 -23.84
N MET A 424 2.40 -16.18 -23.74
CA MET A 424 1.73 -16.42 -22.46
C MET A 424 2.34 -17.58 -21.68
N LEU A 425 2.69 -18.67 -22.37
CA LEU A 425 3.42 -19.79 -21.78
C LEU A 425 4.80 -19.33 -21.27
N PHE A 426 5.55 -18.59 -22.09
CA PHE A 426 6.83 -18.01 -21.69
C PHE A 426 6.69 -17.12 -20.44
N SER A 427 5.71 -16.20 -20.43
CA SER A 427 5.45 -15.32 -19.28
C SER A 427 5.15 -16.13 -18.01
N THR A 428 4.37 -17.21 -18.13
CA THR A 428 4.02 -18.11 -17.02
C THR A 428 5.26 -18.83 -16.47
N LEU A 429 6.15 -19.31 -17.35
CA LEU A 429 7.41 -19.95 -16.97
C LEU A 429 8.39 -18.97 -16.31
N VAL A 430 8.45 -17.72 -16.78
CA VAL A 430 9.26 -16.67 -16.14
C VAL A 430 8.81 -16.42 -14.71
N PHE A 431 7.50 -16.28 -14.46
CA PHE A 431 6.97 -16.14 -13.10
C PHE A 431 7.22 -17.39 -12.23
N ALA A 432 7.08 -18.59 -12.80
CA ALA A 432 7.35 -19.83 -12.07
C ALA A 432 8.84 -19.97 -11.70
N ALA A 433 9.74 -19.62 -12.61
CA ALA A 433 11.18 -19.62 -12.36
C ALA A 433 11.57 -18.55 -11.32
N ALA A 434 11.00 -17.35 -11.42
CA ALA A 434 11.20 -16.29 -10.44
C ALA A 434 10.68 -16.71 -9.04
N ALA A 435 9.49 -17.33 -8.98
CA ALA A 435 8.93 -17.85 -7.74
C ALA A 435 9.80 -18.94 -7.10
N TRP A 436 10.31 -19.86 -7.92
CA TRP A 436 11.21 -20.92 -7.48
C TRP A 436 12.53 -20.35 -6.92
N TRP A 437 13.08 -19.34 -7.58
CA TRP A 437 14.34 -18.73 -7.19
C TRP A 437 14.22 -17.86 -5.94
N SER A 438 13.18 -17.02 -5.84
CA SER A 438 12.98 -16.12 -4.71
C SER A 438 12.32 -16.78 -3.50
N LYS A 439 11.67 -17.94 -3.69
CA LYS A 439 10.83 -18.62 -2.69
C LYS A 439 9.65 -17.78 -2.20
N GLU A 440 9.29 -16.72 -2.93
CA GLU A 440 8.19 -15.83 -2.57
C GLU A 440 6.83 -16.44 -2.92
N PRO A 441 5.91 -16.61 -1.94
CA PRO A 441 4.64 -17.31 -2.16
C PRO A 441 3.74 -16.58 -3.17
N ILE A 442 3.84 -15.25 -3.27
CA ILE A 442 2.99 -14.46 -4.16
C ILE A 442 3.26 -14.74 -5.64
N LEU A 443 4.52 -14.99 -6.02
CA LEU A 443 4.90 -15.29 -7.39
C LEU A 443 4.40 -16.69 -7.82
N PHE A 444 4.32 -17.64 -6.88
CA PHE A 444 3.68 -18.94 -7.13
C PHE A 444 2.18 -18.80 -7.39
N ILE A 445 1.50 -17.90 -6.68
CA ILE A 445 0.08 -17.60 -6.92
C ILE A 445 -0.10 -17.03 -8.33
N PHE A 446 0.76 -16.11 -8.78
CA PHE A 446 0.74 -15.58 -10.14
C PHE A 446 0.96 -16.67 -11.20
N ALA A 447 2.02 -17.46 -11.06
CA ALA A 447 2.32 -18.55 -11.99
C ALA A 447 1.17 -19.56 -12.07
N GLY A 448 0.60 -19.94 -10.92
CA GLY A 448 -0.56 -20.83 -10.85
C GLY A 448 -1.81 -20.24 -11.50
N ALA A 449 -2.13 -18.98 -11.23
CA ALA A 449 -3.26 -18.28 -11.82
C ALA A 449 -3.15 -18.24 -13.36
N PHE A 450 -1.98 -17.93 -13.92
CA PHE A 450 -1.78 -17.92 -15.37
C PHE A 450 -1.80 -19.32 -15.97
N ALA A 451 -1.19 -20.31 -15.31
CA ALA A 451 -1.21 -21.70 -15.76
C ALA A 451 -2.65 -22.24 -15.94
N VAL A 452 -3.56 -21.88 -15.03
CA VAL A 452 -4.99 -22.25 -15.13
C VAL A 452 -5.66 -21.66 -16.37
N THR A 453 -5.21 -20.49 -16.85
CA THR A 453 -5.77 -19.84 -18.04
C THR A 453 -5.20 -20.35 -19.37
N LEU A 454 -4.02 -21.00 -19.37
CA LEU A 454 -3.33 -21.46 -20.59
C LEU A 454 -4.19 -22.34 -21.50
N PRO A 455 -4.97 -23.33 -21.01
CA PRO A 455 -5.82 -24.15 -21.89
C PRO A 455 -6.89 -23.32 -22.61
N SER A 456 -7.42 -22.28 -21.96
CA SER A 456 -8.41 -21.37 -22.55
C SER A 456 -7.77 -20.49 -23.63
N ILE A 457 -6.57 -19.95 -23.35
CA ILE A 457 -5.80 -19.14 -24.30
C ILE A 457 -5.42 -19.97 -25.53
N TRP A 458 -4.98 -21.22 -25.34
CA TRP A 458 -4.71 -22.15 -26.45
C TRP A 458 -5.94 -22.34 -27.33
N GLN A 459 -7.10 -22.66 -26.73
CA GLN A 459 -8.35 -22.85 -27.46
C GLN A 459 -8.76 -21.59 -28.23
N SER A 460 -8.68 -20.43 -27.59
CA SER A 460 -8.94 -19.13 -28.22
C SER A 460 -7.99 -18.85 -29.40
N SER A 461 -6.70 -19.18 -29.27
CA SER A 461 -5.71 -18.98 -30.33
C SER A 461 -5.99 -19.85 -31.57
N VAL A 462 -6.37 -21.13 -31.35
CA VAL A 462 -6.73 -22.06 -32.42
C VAL A 462 -7.99 -21.59 -33.14
N LEU A 463 -9.01 -21.18 -32.38
CA LEU A 463 -10.27 -20.66 -32.93
C LEU A 463 -10.06 -19.36 -33.71
N THR A 464 -9.27 -18.42 -33.17
CA THR A 464 -8.94 -17.16 -33.85
C THR A 464 -8.31 -17.45 -35.22
N ALA A 465 -7.37 -18.37 -35.31
CA ALA A 465 -6.71 -18.72 -36.57
C ALA A 465 -7.65 -19.39 -37.59
N ARG A 466 -8.70 -20.09 -37.13
CA ARG A 466 -9.73 -20.67 -38.01
C ARG A 466 -10.71 -19.61 -38.49
N VAL A 467 -11.27 -18.84 -37.55
CA VAL A 467 -12.23 -17.76 -37.83
C VAL A 467 -11.63 -16.72 -38.78
N ALA A 468 -10.36 -16.34 -38.60
CA ALA A 468 -9.68 -15.37 -39.47
C ALA A 468 -9.57 -15.83 -40.95
N ARG A 469 -9.69 -17.13 -41.24
CA ARG A 469 -9.72 -17.66 -42.62
C ARG A 469 -11.11 -17.66 -43.23
N LEU A 470 -12.15 -17.63 -42.39
CA LEU A 470 -13.56 -17.77 -42.80
C LEU A 470 -14.28 -16.43 -42.87
N ILE A 471 -13.90 -15.46 -42.02
CA ILE A 471 -14.51 -14.12 -42.00
C ILE A 471 -14.01 -13.25 -43.15
N SER A 472 -14.96 -12.61 -43.84
CA SER A 472 -14.67 -11.54 -44.80
C SER A 472 -14.15 -10.28 -44.09
N PRO A 473 -13.18 -9.54 -44.65
CA PRO A 473 -12.71 -8.26 -44.09
C PRO A 473 -13.80 -7.19 -43.94
N GLN A 474 -14.91 -7.30 -44.68
CA GLN A 474 -16.05 -6.38 -44.64
C GLN A 474 -17.28 -6.97 -43.92
N ALA A 475 -17.12 -8.12 -43.24
CA ALA A 475 -18.23 -8.80 -42.58
C ALA A 475 -18.91 -7.90 -41.54
N ASP A 476 -20.23 -7.78 -41.65
CA ASP A 476 -21.03 -7.04 -40.68
C ASP A 476 -21.06 -7.77 -39.32
N LYS A 477 -21.73 -7.18 -38.31
CA LYS A 477 -21.78 -7.76 -36.96
C LYS A 477 -22.44 -9.15 -36.96
N THR A 478 -23.49 -9.34 -37.77
CA THR A 478 -24.31 -10.55 -37.83
C THR A 478 -23.56 -11.69 -38.52
N GLU A 479 -22.88 -11.40 -39.63
CA GLU A 479 -22.02 -12.35 -40.34
C GLU A 479 -20.84 -12.80 -39.45
N ARG A 480 -20.20 -11.86 -38.74
CA ARG A 480 -19.11 -12.20 -37.80
C ARG A 480 -19.60 -13.12 -36.70
N LEU A 481 -20.76 -12.83 -36.09
CA LEU A 481 -21.32 -13.68 -35.04
C LEU A 481 -21.66 -15.06 -35.57
N ARG A 482 -22.27 -15.17 -36.76
CA ARG A 482 -22.62 -16.44 -37.40
C ARG A 482 -21.39 -17.32 -37.60
N VAL A 483 -20.32 -16.79 -38.20
CA VAL A 483 -19.08 -17.54 -38.45
C VAL A 483 -18.39 -17.95 -37.14
N ILE A 484 -18.37 -17.05 -36.14
CA ILE A 484 -17.78 -17.33 -34.82
C ILE A 484 -18.56 -18.42 -34.09
N ALA A 485 -19.89 -18.30 -34.01
CA ALA A 485 -20.75 -19.28 -33.33
C ALA A 485 -20.59 -20.67 -33.94
N GLN A 486 -20.66 -20.76 -35.28
CA GLN A 486 -20.45 -22.01 -36.01
C GLN A 486 -19.08 -22.63 -35.70
N THR A 487 -18.00 -21.83 -35.79
CA THR A 487 -16.64 -22.34 -35.56
C THR A 487 -16.43 -22.80 -34.11
N VAL A 488 -17.01 -22.09 -33.15
CA VAL A 488 -16.97 -22.46 -31.72
C VAL A 488 -17.72 -23.76 -31.49
N GLU A 489 -18.89 -23.96 -32.08
CA GLU A 489 -19.67 -25.19 -31.94
C GLU A 489 -18.97 -26.42 -32.53
N GLU A 490 -18.43 -26.29 -33.75
CA GLU A 490 -17.69 -27.36 -34.42
C GLU A 490 -16.43 -27.78 -33.65
N THR A 491 -15.78 -26.83 -32.98
CA THR A 491 -14.47 -27.05 -32.34
C THR A 491 -14.56 -27.36 -30.84
N ALA A 492 -15.50 -26.77 -30.11
CA ALA A 492 -15.50 -26.80 -28.64
C ALA A 492 -15.97 -28.13 -28.04
N LYS A 493 -16.52 -29.06 -28.83
CA LYS A 493 -17.34 -30.21 -28.41
C LYS A 493 -18.58 -29.76 -27.60
N GLN A 494 -19.74 -30.33 -27.91
CA GLN A 494 -21.04 -29.94 -27.33
C GLN A 494 -21.14 -30.07 -25.80
N SER A 495 -20.18 -30.74 -25.16
CA SER A 495 -20.16 -31.06 -23.72
C SER A 495 -19.55 -30.00 -22.80
N LYS A 496 -18.98 -28.89 -23.32
CA LYS A 496 -18.40 -27.82 -22.50
C LYS A 496 -19.47 -26.90 -21.88
N LEU A 497 -19.17 -26.34 -20.70
CA LEU A 497 -20.04 -25.39 -20.00
C LEU A 497 -20.39 -24.19 -20.89
N LEU A 498 -21.63 -23.72 -20.79
CA LEU A 498 -22.14 -22.56 -21.51
C LEU A 498 -21.26 -21.32 -21.29
N ALA A 499 -20.86 -21.06 -20.05
CA ALA A 499 -20.00 -19.93 -19.70
C ALA A 499 -18.66 -19.93 -20.48
N THR A 500 -18.07 -21.11 -20.70
CA THR A 500 -16.84 -21.24 -21.48
C THR A 500 -17.06 -20.93 -22.96
N ARG A 501 -18.16 -21.45 -23.55
CA ARG A 501 -18.51 -21.18 -24.95
C ARG A 501 -18.81 -19.70 -25.17
N PHE A 502 -19.64 -19.12 -24.30
CA PHE A 502 -19.97 -17.70 -24.34
C PHE A 502 -18.72 -16.82 -24.20
N GLY A 503 -17.83 -17.13 -23.25
CA GLY A 503 -16.58 -16.39 -23.08
C GLY A 503 -15.68 -16.41 -24.33
N LEU A 504 -15.64 -17.53 -25.06
CA LEU A 504 -14.92 -17.63 -26.33
C LEU A 504 -15.58 -16.77 -27.42
N VAL A 505 -16.91 -16.85 -27.58
CA VAL A 505 -17.67 -16.04 -28.55
C VAL A 505 -17.47 -14.55 -28.27
N GLN A 506 -17.61 -14.12 -27.02
CA GLN A 506 -17.40 -12.73 -26.61
C GLN A 506 -15.99 -12.24 -26.92
N THR A 507 -14.97 -13.04 -26.59
CA THR A 507 -13.56 -12.69 -26.84
C THR A 507 -13.28 -12.57 -28.35
N LEU A 508 -13.80 -13.48 -29.17
CA LEU A 508 -13.63 -13.45 -30.63
C LEU A 508 -14.38 -12.28 -31.26
N MET A 509 -15.62 -12.01 -30.82
CA MET A 509 -16.41 -10.86 -31.30
C MET A 509 -15.68 -9.54 -31.07
N GLN A 510 -15.12 -9.33 -29.88
CA GLN A 510 -14.32 -8.15 -29.57
C GLN A 510 -13.06 -8.07 -30.43
N ARG A 511 -12.35 -9.19 -30.59
CA ARG A 511 -11.10 -9.24 -31.35
C ARG A 511 -11.28 -8.92 -32.83
N PHE A 512 -12.38 -9.37 -33.43
CA PHE A 512 -12.72 -9.10 -34.83
C PHE A 512 -13.59 -7.83 -35.00
N ALA A 513 -13.78 -7.03 -33.95
CA ALA A 513 -14.42 -5.72 -34.04
C ALA A 513 -13.47 -4.60 -34.45
N ALA A 514 -12.19 -4.69 -34.08
CA ALA A 514 -11.17 -3.74 -34.48
C ALA A 514 -10.43 -4.19 -35.76
N PRO A 515 -9.96 -3.25 -36.61
CA PRO A 515 -9.11 -3.58 -37.74
C PRO A 515 -7.77 -4.16 -37.26
N PRO A 516 -7.20 -5.15 -37.97
CA PRO A 516 -5.91 -5.72 -37.61
C PRO A 516 -4.80 -4.64 -37.68
N PRO A 517 -3.74 -4.75 -36.87
CA PRO A 517 -2.61 -3.82 -36.92
C PRO A 517 -2.03 -3.82 -38.32
N THR A 518 -1.71 -2.64 -38.83
CA THR A 518 -0.95 -2.47 -40.08
C THR A 518 0.55 -2.62 -39.79
N TRP A 519 1.35 -2.83 -40.82
CA TRP A 519 2.81 -2.88 -40.65
C TRP A 519 3.36 -1.54 -40.12
N ARG A 520 2.73 -0.40 -40.48
CA ARG A 520 3.08 0.93 -39.97
C ARG A 520 2.87 1.03 -38.46
N THR A 521 1.74 0.52 -37.97
CA THR A 521 1.44 0.50 -36.53
C THR A 521 2.38 -0.43 -35.77
N GLN A 522 2.83 -1.53 -36.39
CA GLN A 522 3.80 -2.44 -35.78
C GLN A 522 5.19 -1.81 -35.66
N ILE A 523 5.69 -1.18 -36.72
CA ILE A 523 7.00 -0.51 -36.70
C ILE A 523 6.95 0.70 -35.76
N GLY A 524 5.95 1.57 -35.91
CA GLY A 524 5.82 2.77 -35.09
C GLY A 524 5.63 2.43 -33.60
N GLY A 525 4.72 1.50 -33.29
CA GLY A 525 4.51 1.03 -31.92
C GLY A 525 5.73 0.31 -31.34
N GLY A 526 6.43 -0.49 -32.15
CA GLY A 526 7.67 -1.16 -31.76
C GLY A 526 8.81 -0.17 -31.45
N ILE A 527 8.97 0.89 -32.25
CA ILE A 527 9.95 1.95 -31.99
C ILE A 527 9.59 2.68 -30.69
N CYS A 528 8.33 3.09 -30.51
CA CYS A 528 7.89 3.77 -29.28
C CYS A 528 8.15 2.91 -28.03
N TYR A 529 7.84 1.62 -28.10
CA TYR A 529 8.08 0.69 -26.99
C TYR A 529 9.58 0.46 -26.75
N GLY A 530 10.36 0.28 -27.81
CA GLY A 530 11.82 0.16 -27.72
C GLY A 530 12.47 1.38 -27.08
N LEU A 531 12.04 2.58 -27.45
CA LEU A 531 12.50 3.82 -26.81
C LEU A 531 12.11 3.87 -25.33
N ALA A 532 10.86 3.54 -24.98
CA ALA A 532 10.42 3.50 -23.59
C ALA A 532 11.21 2.49 -22.73
N LEU A 533 11.59 1.35 -23.31
CA LEU A 533 12.37 0.31 -22.62
C LEU A 533 13.86 0.67 -22.53
N LEU A 534 14.45 1.27 -23.58
CA LEU A 534 15.88 1.56 -23.61
C LEU A 534 16.25 2.86 -22.92
N THR A 535 15.35 3.84 -22.83
CA THR A 535 15.67 5.16 -22.24
C THR A 535 16.07 5.05 -20.76
N PRO A 536 15.35 4.32 -19.89
CA PRO A 536 15.75 4.15 -18.49
C PRO A 536 17.07 3.38 -18.33
N LEU A 537 17.33 2.39 -19.20
CA LEU A 537 18.61 1.67 -19.24
C LEU A 537 19.76 2.56 -19.71
N TRP A 538 19.52 3.43 -20.68
CA TRP A 538 20.52 4.36 -21.18
C TRP A 538 20.82 5.44 -20.15
N VAL A 539 19.80 6.06 -19.54
CA VAL A 539 19.99 7.05 -18.49
C VAL A 539 20.60 6.42 -17.23
N GLY A 540 20.11 5.26 -16.80
CA GLY A 540 20.69 4.51 -15.68
C GLY A 540 22.10 4.01 -15.98
N GLY A 541 22.39 3.64 -17.23
CA GLY A 541 23.71 3.24 -17.69
C GLY A 541 24.68 4.40 -17.82
N VAL A 542 24.23 5.56 -18.32
CA VAL A 542 25.01 6.80 -18.33
C VAL A 542 25.27 7.25 -16.90
N TYR A 543 24.25 7.28 -16.03
CA TYR A 543 24.40 7.49 -14.59
C TYR A 543 25.42 6.53 -13.98
N ALA A 544 25.35 5.25 -14.36
CA ALA A 544 26.29 4.23 -13.91
C ALA A 544 27.73 4.47 -14.43
N ILE A 545 27.89 4.92 -15.67
CA ILE A 545 29.21 5.10 -16.30
C ILE A 545 29.86 6.43 -15.93
N THR A 546 29.09 7.50 -15.78
CA THR A 546 29.62 8.86 -15.57
C THR A 546 29.91 9.19 -14.11
N LEU A 547 29.32 8.46 -13.14
CA LEU A 547 29.34 8.82 -11.72
C LEU A 547 29.60 7.65 -10.74
N LEU A 548 29.89 6.42 -11.23
CA LEU A 548 30.25 5.29 -10.35
C LEU A 548 31.75 4.98 -10.37
N PRO A 549 32.49 5.31 -9.29
CA PRO A 549 33.53 4.45 -8.76
C PRO A 549 32.92 3.44 -7.78
N ASP A 550 33.35 2.18 -7.96
CA ASP A 550 33.26 0.99 -7.08
C ASP A 550 31.92 0.38 -6.61
N GLU A 551 31.97 -0.94 -6.45
CA GLU A 551 30.89 -1.94 -6.28
C GLU A 551 29.93 -1.69 -5.09
N ASP A 552 30.22 -0.75 -4.19
CA ASP A 552 29.42 -0.53 -2.97
C ASP A 552 28.02 0.01 -3.24
N ARG A 553 27.75 0.61 -4.42
CA ARG A 553 26.43 1.21 -4.70
C ARG A 553 25.33 0.22 -5.07
N LEU A 554 25.65 -0.99 -5.54
CA LEU A 554 24.64 -2.06 -5.70
C LEU A 554 24.19 -2.59 -4.34
N SER A 555 25.10 -2.67 -3.37
CA SER A 555 24.74 -2.90 -1.97
C SER A 555 23.95 -1.74 -1.38
N HIS A 556 24.28 -0.47 -1.69
CA HIS A 556 23.44 0.65 -1.28
C HIS A 556 22.06 0.60 -1.90
N LEU A 557 21.91 0.34 -3.19
CA LEU A 557 20.59 0.21 -3.82
C LEU A 557 19.80 -0.96 -3.21
N SER A 558 20.46 -2.11 -3.00
CA SER A 558 19.91 -3.26 -2.28
C SER A 558 19.44 -2.88 -0.88
N ASN A 559 20.27 -2.16 -0.13
CA ASN A 559 20.01 -1.78 1.25
C ASN A 559 18.95 -0.70 1.31
N THR A 560 18.96 0.31 0.44
CA THR A 560 17.91 1.33 0.33
C THR A 560 16.57 0.69 -0.04
N ILE A 561 16.55 -0.25 -0.99
CA ILE A 561 15.32 -0.98 -1.34
C ILE A 561 14.86 -1.85 -0.16
N TYR A 562 15.78 -2.54 0.52
CA TYR A 562 15.47 -3.37 1.68
C TYR A 562 14.95 -2.53 2.85
N THR A 563 15.63 -1.43 3.20
CA THR A 563 15.22 -0.48 4.24
C THR A 563 13.92 0.22 3.89
N LEU A 564 13.67 0.55 2.63
CA LEU A 564 12.34 1.01 2.20
C LEU A 564 11.30 -0.11 2.29
N ALA A 565 11.65 -1.38 2.07
CA ALA A 565 10.67 -2.46 2.16
C ALA A 565 10.34 -2.86 3.61
N THR A 566 11.36 -2.96 4.47
CA THR A 566 11.26 -3.55 5.81
C THR A 566 11.34 -2.52 6.93
N GLY A 567 11.92 -1.35 6.68
CA GLY A 567 12.33 -0.41 7.72
C GLY A 567 13.65 -0.79 8.41
N GLU A 568 14.31 -1.87 7.97
CA GLU A 568 15.53 -2.43 8.57
C GLU A 568 16.71 -2.33 7.59
N LEU A 569 17.94 -2.21 8.09
CA LEU A 569 19.16 -2.19 7.28
C LEU A 569 19.74 -3.60 7.16
N ARG A 570 20.10 -4.02 5.95
CA ARG A 570 20.66 -5.35 5.69
C ARG A 570 22.18 -5.35 5.93
N GLU A 571 22.63 -6.27 6.77
CA GLU A 571 24.06 -6.51 7.02
C GLU A 571 24.81 -6.89 5.72
N PRO A 572 25.93 -6.21 5.40
CA PRO A 572 26.79 -6.59 4.29
C PRO A 572 27.40 -7.99 4.47
N ASN A 573 27.62 -8.73 3.38
CA ASN A 573 28.29 -10.03 3.46
C ASN A 573 29.81 -9.84 3.60
N TRP A 574 30.26 -9.64 4.84
CA TRP A 574 31.66 -9.42 5.19
C TRP A 574 32.57 -10.59 4.80
N GLU A 575 32.09 -11.83 4.87
CA GLU A 575 32.86 -13.02 4.50
C GLU A 575 33.17 -13.06 3.00
N ALA A 576 32.21 -12.70 2.17
CA ALA A 576 32.42 -12.58 0.72
C ALA A 576 33.36 -11.42 0.36
N LYS A 577 33.27 -10.28 1.04
CA LYS A 577 34.20 -9.16 0.87
C LYS A 577 35.63 -9.57 1.26
N LEU A 578 35.78 -10.29 2.37
CA LEU A 578 37.09 -10.76 2.86
C LEU A 578 37.75 -11.80 1.93
N GLN A 579 36.96 -12.70 1.34
CA GLN A 579 37.47 -13.68 0.36
C GLN A 579 38.00 -13.03 -0.92
N ARG A 580 37.46 -11.88 -1.32
CA ARG A 580 37.90 -11.14 -2.52
C ARG A 580 39.06 -10.20 -2.26
N ALA A 581 39.33 -9.86 -1.00
CA ALA A 581 40.46 -9.02 -0.65
C ALA A 581 41.78 -9.80 -0.86
N GLU A 582 42.47 -9.49 -1.96
CA GLU A 582 43.70 -10.19 -2.36
C GLU A 582 44.94 -9.70 -1.59
N SER A 583 44.96 -8.45 -1.14
CA SER A 583 46.06 -7.86 -0.37
C SER A 583 45.77 -7.83 1.13
N SER A 584 46.82 -7.86 1.95
CA SER A 584 46.72 -7.68 3.40
C SER A 584 46.05 -6.34 3.74
N GLU A 585 46.33 -5.28 2.98
CA GLU A 585 45.69 -3.97 3.14
C GLU A 585 44.19 -3.99 2.90
N ALA A 586 43.74 -4.60 1.79
CA ALA A 586 42.32 -4.72 1.50
C ALA A 586 41.60 -5.59 2.54
N ARG A 587 42.26 -6.64 3.04
CA ARG A 587 41.70 -7.49 4.10
C ARG A 587 41.57 -6.72 5.41
N TRP A 588 42.58 -5.94 5.77
CA TRP A 588 42.54 -5.07 6.94
C TRP A 588 41.37 -4.09 6.86
N LEU A 589 41.22 -3.39 5.74
CA LEU A 589 40.14 -2.41 5.54
C LEU A 589 38.76 -3.06 5.67
N VAL A 590 38.53 -4.21 5.02
CA VAL A 590 37.26 -4.93 5.10
C VAL A 590 36.92 -5.36 6.54
N LEU A 591 37.92 -5.75 7.33
CA LEU A 591 37.74 -6.13 8.72
C LEU A 591 37.45 -4.92 9.62
N MET A 592 38.12 -3.79 9.37
CA MET A 592 37.85 -2.52 10.07
C MET A 592 36.41 -2.05 9.78
N ASP A 593 35.99 -2.04 8.52
CA ASP A 593 34.63 -1.67 8.11
C ASP A 593 33.58 -2.60 8.73
N ALA A 594 33.86 -3.91 8.76
CA ALA A 594 32.98 -4.89 9.38
C ALA A 594 32.81 -4.63 10.88
N GLY A 595 33.92 -4.40 11.60
CA GLY A 595 33.90 -4.09 13.03
C GLY A 595 33.14 -2.81 13.33
N GLN A 596 33.40 -1.74 12.56
CA GLN A 596 32.72 -0.45 12.74
C GLN A 596 31.22 -0.56 12.47
N TRP A 597 30.83 -1.32 11.44
CA TRP A 597 29.42 -1.58 11.15
C TRP A 597 28.73 -2.25 12.35
N GLN A 598 29.32 -3.30 12.93
CA GLN A 598 28.74 -3.95 14.10
C GLN A 598 28.60 -2.99 15.29
N MET A 599 29.58 -2.10 15.52
CA MET A 599 29.51 -1.08 16.57
C MET A 599 28.36 -0.11 16.34
N ASN A 600 28.22 0.45 15.13
CA ASN A 600 27.19 1.44 14.82
C ASN A 600 25.76 0.90 14.95
N TYR A 601 25.57 -0.41 14.76
CA TYR A 601 24.25 -1.06 14.86
C TYR A 601 24.03 -1.83 16.17
N GLY A 602 24.91 -1.65 17.17
CA GLY A 602 24.72 -2.13 18.55
C GLY A 602 25.06 -3.61 18.80
N GLU A 603 25.68 -4.29 17.84
CA GLU A 603 26.09 -5.70 17.95
C GLU A 603 27.55 -5.81 18.41
N LEU A 604 27.85 -5.18 19.55
CA LEU A 604 29.21 -4.97 20.06
C LEU A 604 30.03 -6.27 20.18
N GLU A 605 29.42 -7.37 20.64
CA GLU A 605 30.10 -8.67 20.78
C GLU A 605 30.62 -9.22 19.44
N LYS A 606 30.02 -8.85 18.31
CA LYS A 606 30.46 -9.26 16.97
C LYS A 606 31.60 -8.41 16.43
N ALA A 607 31.76 -7.17 16.90
CA ALA A 607 32.79 -6.25 16.44
C ALA A 607 34.20 -6.73 16.84
N GLY A 608 34.34 -7.26 18.06
CA GLY A 608 35.63 -7.68 18.64
C GLY A 608 36.43 -8.66 17.78
N PRO A 609 35.83 -9.77 17.33
CA PRO A 609 36.51 -10.72 16.44
C PRO A 609 36.99 -10.11 15.11
N TYR A 610 36.31 -9.10 14.56
CA TYR A 610 36.74 -8.44 13.33
C TYR A 610 37.95 -7.53 13.59
N PHE A 611 37.91 -6.70 14.64
CA PHE A 611 39.04 -5.84 14.97
C PHE A 611 40.26 -6.62 15.46
N GLN A 612 40.10 -7.74 16.16
CA GLN A 612 41.22 -8.60 16.53
C GLN A 612 41.90 -9.24 15.31
N GLN A 613 41.12 -9.63 14.30
CA GLN A 613 41.67 -10.10 13.03
C GLN A 613 42.34 -8.96 12.26
N ALA A 614 41.77 -7.75 12.27
CA ALA A 614 42.39 -6.57 11.68
C ALA A 614 43.74 -6.28 12.38
N LEU A 615 43.81 -6.41 13.71
CA LEU A 615 45.03 -6.15 14.48
C LEU A 615 46.14 -7.11 14.09
N ALA A 616 45.83 -8.40 13.95
CA ALA A 616 46.78 -9.41 13.51
C ALA A 616 47.34 -9.12 12.11
N ILE A 617 46.55 -8.50 11.22
CA ILE A 617 47.04 -8.04 9.91
C ILE A 617 47.85 -6.75 10.06
N ALA A 618 47.39 -5.81 10.87
CA ALA A 618 48.05 -4.53 11.10
C ALA A 618 49.48 -4.71 11.65
N GLU A 619 49.69 -5.70 12.53
CA GLU A 619 51.00 -6.09 13.07
C GLU A 619 51.98 -6.61 12.00
N THR A 620 51.50 -7.02 10.81
CA THR A 620 52.36 -7.47 9.72
C THR A 620 52.87 -6.33 8.83
N PHE A 621 52.28 -5.13 8.94
CA PHE A 621 52.75 -3.95 8.22
C PHE A 621 54.04 -3.39 8.83
N ALA A 622 54.56 -2.30 8.25
CA ALA A 622 55.76 -1.67 8.78
C ALA A 622 55.55 -1.25 10.25
N PRO A 623 56.57 -1.31 11.13
CA PRO A 623 56.42 -0.99 12.57
C PRO A 623 55.93 0.43 12.88
N ASN A 624 55.98 1.34 11.91
CA ASN A 624 55.47 2.71 11.99
C ASN A 624 54.13 2.89 11.26
N ASP A 625 53.51 1.85 10.72
CA ASP A 625 52.27 1.98 9.94
C ASP A 625 51.09 2.44 10.80
N LEU A 626 50.38 3.48 10.37
CA LEU A 626 49.29 4.09 11.12
C LEU A 626 48.07 3.17 11.25
N ARG A 627 47.93 2.16 10.39
CA ARG A 627 46.84 1.16 10.49
C ARG A 627 46.87 0.39 11.80
N TYR A 628 48.04 0.22 12.39
CA TYR A 628 48.19 -0.36 13.73
C TYR A 628 47.52 0.52 14.79
N ILE A 629 47.63 1.85 14.67
CA ILE A 629 46.96 2.80 15.57
C ILE A 629 45.46 2.79 15.36
N ASP A 630 45.01 2.86 14.10
CA ASP A 630 43.59 2.85 13.77
C ASP A 630 42.89 1.63 14.38
N THR A 631 43.51 0.44 14.30
CA THR A 631 42.95 -0.76 14.92
C THR A 631 43.00 -0.76 16.44
N LEU A 632 44.07 -0.23 17.05
CA LEU A 632 44.15 -0.09 18.51
C LEU A 632 43.10 0.88 19.04
N GLU A 633 42.84 1.98 18.34
CA GLU A 633 41.80 2.95 18.70
C GLU A 633 40.41 2.32 18.61
N SER A 634 40.06 1.63 17.52
CA SER A 634 38.78 0.93 17.41
C SER A 634 38.60 -0.18 18.46
N LEU A 635 39.68 -0.90 18.83
CA LEU A 635 39.64 -1.87 19.93
C LEU A 635 39.48 -1.18 21.28
N ALA A 636 40.09 -0.02 21.49
CA ALA A 636 39.94 0.74 22.71
C ALA A 636 38.50 1.23 22.89
N GLU A 637 37.90 1.78 21.83
CA GLU A 637 36.50 2.20 21.82
C GLU A 637 35.56 1.04 22.10
N LEU A 638 35.77 -0.11 21.45
CA LEU A 638 34.98 -1.31 21.72
C LEU A 638 35.13 -1.81 23.16
N SER A 639 36.35 -1.81 23.69
CA SER A 639 36.63 -2.27 25.06
C SER A 639 35.97 -1.37 26.11
N LEU A 640 35.82 -0.06 25.87
CA LEU A 640 35.09 0.83 26.77
C LEU A 640 33.66 0.35 27.00
N ASP A 641 32.99 -0.13 25.94
CA ASP A 641 31.60 -0.57 26.00
C ASP A 641 31.44 -2.00 26.54
N LEU A 642 32.41 -2.90 26.31
CA LEU A 642 32.30 -4.34 26.64
C LEU A 642 33.05 -4.77 27.90
N GLU A 643 34.27 -4.30 28.09
CA GLU A 643 35.22 -4.83 29.07
C GLU A 643 35.58 -3.81 30.15
N GLY A 644 35.24 -2.54 29.93
CA GLY A 644 35.52 -1.41 30.80
C GLY A 644 36.80 -0.66 30.40
N GLU A 645 37.16 0.32 31.22
CA GLU A 645 38.19 1.32 30.90
C GLU A 645 39.62 0.79 30.91
N GLN A 646 39.97 -0.12 31.83
CA GLN A 646 41.35 -0.57 31.99
C GLN A 646 41.89 -1.26 30.72
N PRO A 647 41.14 -2.17 30.05
CA PRO A 647 41.51 -2.70 28.74
C PRO A 647 41.63 -1.62 27.66
N ALA A 648 40.68 -0.68 27.59
CA ALA A 648 40.70 0.40 26.61
C ALA A 648 41.94 1.29 26.74
N ARG A 649 42.28 1.67 27.99
CA ARG A 649 43.47 2.44 28.31
C ARG A 649 44.75 1.73 27.88
N ALA A 650 44.85 0.41 28.06
CA ALA A 650 46.02 -0.34 27.63
C ALA A 650 46.24 -0.28 26.12
N TYR A 651 45.16 -0.20 25.32
CA TYR A 651 45.26 0.00 23.87
C TYR A 651 45.71 1.42 23.51
N TYR A 652 45.17 2.46 24.16
CA TYR A 652 45.62 3.84 23.96
C TYR A 652 47.08 4.06 24.40
N GLU A 653 47.54 3.43 25.50
CA GLU A 653 48.94 3.51 25.92
C GLU A 653 49.89 2.84 24.91
N LYS A 654 49.49 1.72 24.30
CA LYS A 654 50.24 1.11 23.19
C LYS A 654 50.29 2.02 21.97
N ALA A 655 49.17 2.66 21.64
CA ALA A 655 49.08 3.60 20.53
C ALA A 655 50.01 4.81 20.74
N ARG A 656 49.99 5.39 21.94
CA ARG A 656 50.89 6.48 22.37
C ARG A 656 52.36 6.06 22.23
N ASP A 657 52.75 4.92 22.81
CA ASP A 657 54.13 4.46 22.83
C ASP A 657 54.69 4.21 21.42
N MET A 658 53.84 3.76 20.48
CA MET A 658 54.22 3.60 19.07
C MET A 658 54.44 4.96 18.41
N LEU A 659 53.45 5.86 18.52
CA LEU A 659 53.50 7.19 17.92
C LEU A 659 54.69 8.02 18.44
N GLU A 660 54.94 8.02 19.75
CA GLU A 660 56.07 8.73 20.34
C GLU A 660 57.42 8.18 19.84
N ARG A 661 57.55 6.86 19.76
CA ARG A 661 58.81 6.19 19.36
C ARG A 661 59.15 6.41 17.89
N HIS A 662 58.15 6.43 17.01
CA HIS A 662 58.37 6.41 15.56
C HIS A 662 58.13 7.76 14.86
N TYR A 663 57.24 8.60 15.40
CA TYR A 663 56.88 9.89 14.81
C TYR A 663 57.30 11.09 15.67
N GLY A 664 57.72 10.84 16.91
CA GLY A 664 58.20 11.86 17.84
C GLY A 664 57.08 12.52 18.65
N PRO A 665 57.44 13.34 19.66
CA PRO A 665 56.55 13.77 20.72
C PRO A 665 55.58 14.90 20.36
N SER A 666 55.57 15.35 19.11
CA SER A 666 54.75 16.46 18.60
C SER A 666 53.85 16.07 17.42
N HIS A 667 53.75 14.76 17.11
CA HIS A 667 52.92 14.26 16.02
C HIS A 667 51.43 14.56 16.29
N PRO A 668 50.66 15.08 15.32
CA PRO A 668 49.26 15.49 15.55
C PRO A 668 48.37 14.41 16.18
N ARG A 669 48.47 13.15 15.70
CA ARG A 669 47.67 12.03 16.25
C ARG A 669 47.95 11.69 17.71
N LEU A 670 49.09 12.12 18.27
CA LEU A 670 49.32 11.96 19.71
C LEU A 670 48.34 12.81 20.51
N ALA A 671 47.89 13.95 19.98
CA ALA A 671 46.91 14.79 20.67
C ALA A 671 45.61 14.02 20.92
N ASP A 672 45.12 13.28 19.92
CA ASP A 672 43.88 12.50 20.03
C ASP A 672 44.03 11.37 21.04
N VAL A 673 45.16 10.65 21.01
CA VAL A 673 45.45 9.60 21.99
C VAL A 673 45.59 10.16 23.41
N PHE A 674 46.24 11.31 23.59
CA PHE A 674 46.35 11.97 24.89
C PHE A 674 45.01 12.50 25.39
N GLU A 675 44.16 13.04 24.50
CA GLU A 675 42.80 13.44 24.83
C GLU A 675 42.00 12.24 25.33
N ARG A 676 42.04 11.10 24.62
CA ARG A 676 41.38 9.86 25.05
C ARG A 676 41.93 9.33 26.38
N LEU A 677 43.24 9.39 26.61
CA LEU A 677 43.84 9.02 27.90
C LEU A 677 43.53 10.01 29.03
N GLY A 678 43.08 11.23 28.70
CA GLY A 678 42.65 12.27 29.61
C GLY A 678 41.11 12.41 29.73
N ALA A 679 40.35 11.59 29.02
CA ALA A 679 38.90 11.62 29.07
C ALA A 679 38.39 10.99 30.39
N PRO A 680 37.27 11.50 30.94
CA PRO A 680 36.75 11.08 32.24
C PRO A 680 36.04 9.72 32.14
N PHE A 681 36.79 8.63 32.00
CA PHE A 681 36.22 7.28 31.94
C PHE A 681 36.01 6.65 33.34
N ASN A 682 36.75 7.08 34.39
CA ASN A 682 36.51 6.78 35.82
C ASN A 682 37.37 7.66 36.77
N GLU A 683 36.91 7.87 38.01
CA GLU A 683 37.59 8.59 39.12
C GLU A 683 38.90 7.92 39.62
N SER A 684 39.24 6.73 39.11
CA SER A 684 40.40 5.94 39.59
C SER A 684 41.76 6.47 39.14
N VAL A 685 41.79 7.31 38.10
CA VAL A 685 43.01 7.98 37.62
C VAL A 685 43.22 9.22 38.46
N ALA A 686 44.41 9.37 39.03
CA ALA A 686 44.77 10.59 39.74
C ALA A 686 44.54 11.79 38.80
N ILE A 687 43.73 12.76 39.24
CA ILE A 687 43.31 13.92 38.45
C ILE A 687 44.49 14.66 37.78
N GLU A 688 45.66 14.66 38.42
CA GLU A 688 46.90 15.24 37.88
C GLU A 688 47.43 14.52 36.62
N ILE A 689 47.26 13.21 36.51
CA ILE A 689 47.64 12.45 35.31
C ILE A 689 46.69 12.78 34.17
N ARG A 690 45.40 12.91 34.47
CA ARG A 690 44.37 13.32 33.51
C ARG A 690 44.68 14.70 32.96
N ILE A 691 44.91 15.67 33.84
CA ILE A 691 45.30 17.03 33.47
C ILE A 691 46.58 17.02 32.63
N GLY A 692 47.61 16.29 33.04
CA GLY A 692 48.87 16.22 32.29
C GLY A 692 48.69 15.68 30.86
N ASN A 693 47.81 14.70 30.66
CA ASN A 693 47.48 14.20 29.32
C ASN A 693 46.74 15.25 28.49
N LEU A 694 45.73 15.92 29.04
CA LEU A 694 44.94 16.95 28.36
C LEU A 694 45.78 18.19 28.02
N GLU A 695 46.64 18.65 28.93
CA GLU A 695 47.62 19.72 28.69
C GLU A 695 48.58 19.34 27.56
N ARG A 696 49.01 18.06 27.50
CA ARG A 696 49.87 17.57 26.44
C ARG A 696 49.16 17.55 25.09
N ALA A 697 47.91 17.11 25.05
CA ALA A 697 47.08 17.16 23.85
C ALA A 697 46.95 18.59 23.34
N LEU A 698 46.59 19.53 24.23
CA LEU A 698 46.42 20.94 23.90
C LEU A 698 47.74 21.55 23.38
N HIS A 699 48.86 21.27 24.05
CA HIS A 699 50.17 21.77 23.62
C HIS A 699 50.58 21.26 22.23
N ILE A 700 50.27 19.99 21.91
CA ILE A 700 50.54 19.44 20.57
C ILE A 700 49.66 20.16 19.53
N ARG A 701 48.39 20.41 19.82
CA ARG A 701 47.49 21.14 18.91
C ARG A 701 47.88 22.61 18.77
N GLU A 702 48.38 23.26 19.83
CA GLU A 702 48.98 24.60 19.79
C GLU A 702 50.22 24.65 18.90
N ALA A 703 51.13 23.69 19.06
CA ALA A 703 52.34 23.62 18.23
C ALA A 703 52.05 23.36 16.74
N ASN A 704 50.91 22.72 16.43
CA ASN A 704 50.46 22.46 15.07
C ASN A 704 49.47 23.52 14.52
N GLY A 705 49.20 24.58 15.28
CA GLY A 705 48.34 25.70 14.85
C GLY A 705 46.85 25.37 14.80
N THR A 706 46.42 24.26 15.42
CA THR A 706 45.01 23.85 15.48
C THR A 706 44.36 24.18 16.81
N ALA A 707 45.06 24.82 17.76
CA ALA A 707 44.55 25.11 19.10
C ALA A 707 43.22 25.89 19.16
N GLU A 708 43.01 26.79 18.21
CA GLU A 708 41.85 27.70 18.15
C GLU A 708 40.83 27.25 17.10
N THR A 709 40.83 25.97 16.70
CA THR A 709 39.79 25.40 15.83
C THR A 709 38.63 24.85 16.67
N GLU A 710 37.44 24.79 16.07
CA GLU A 710 36.24 24.16 16.64
C GLU A 710 36.51 22.69 17.08
N GLU A 711 37.47 22.02 16.43
CA GLU A 711 37.89 20.65 16.76
C GLU A 711 38.44 20.50 18.19
N ASN A 712 38.77 21.60 18.88
CA ASN A 712 39.28 21.58 20.27
C ASN A 712 38.28 21.94 21.34
N GLU A 713 37.05 22.26 20.98
CA GLU A 713 36.01 22.61 21.94
C GLU A 713 35.85 21.53 23.02
N GLY A 714 35.78 20.26 22.59
CA GLY A 714 35.66 19.11 23.50
C GLY A 714 36.86 18.98 24.44
N LEU A 715 38.09 19.16 23.91
CA LEU A 715 39.31 19.11 24.70
C LEU A 715 39.37 20.23 25.75
N LEU A 716 39.07 21.46 25.36
CA LEU A 716 39.05 22.62 26.27
C LEU A 716 37.98 22.45 27.35
N HIS A 717 36.82 21.93 26.98
CA HIS A 717 35.73 21.65 27.91
C HIS A 717 36.13 20.59 28.96
N ILE A 718 36.67 19.44 28.52
CA ILE A 718 37.13 18.36 29.42
C ILE A 718 38.29 18.82 30.32
N LEU A 719 39.17 19.69 29.80
CA LEU A 719 40.29 20.25 30.56
C LEU A 719 39.81 21.26 31.61
N ALA A 720 38.83 22.11 31.29
CA ALA A 720 38.20 23.00 32.26
C ALA A 720 37.59 22.20 33.41
N GLU A 721 36.79 21.16 33.11
CA GLU A 721 36.22 20.27 34.13
C GLU A 721 37.30 19.57 34.96
N ALA A 722 38.39 19.12 34.34
CA ALA A 722 39.51 18.50 35.05
C ALA A 722 40.19 19.48 36.03
N TYR A 723 40.37 20.74 35.63
CA TYR A 723 40.91 21.77 36.52
C TYR A 723 39.94 22.11 37.66
N GLU A 724 38.63 22.14 37.42
CA GLU A 724 37.62 22.33 38.46
C GLU A 724 37.66 21.20 39.49
N GLU A 725 37.68 19.94 39.05
CA GLU A 725 37.81 18.76 39.92
C GLU A 725 39.10 18.79 40.76
N ALA A 726 40.20 19.28 40.19
CA ALA A 726 41.48 19.47 40.89
C ALA A 726 41.51 20.74 41.77
N ASN A 727 40.42 21.52 41.82
CA ASN A 727 40.33 22.82 42.51
C ASN A 727 41.39 23.84 42.02
N ARG A 728 41.81 23.74 40.75
CA ARG A 728 42.71 24.66 40.03
C ARG A 728 41.88 25.73 39.31
N LEU A 729 41.17 26.53 40.10
CA LEU A 729 40.09 27.41 39.61
C LEU A 729 40.59 28.53 38.67
N ALA A 730 41.84 28.98 38.83
CA ALA A 730 42.42 30.02 37.98
C ALA A 730 42.66 29.51 36.55
N GLU A 731 43.19 28.30 36.42
CA GLU A 731 43.39 27.63 35.13
C GLU A 731 42.06 27.26 34.47
N ALA A 732 41.09 26.74 35.24
CA ALA A 732 39.72 26.50 34.75
C ALA A 732 39.10 27.78 34.17
N THR A 733 39.22 28.90 34.88
CA THR A 733 38.73 30.22 34.43
C THR A 733 39.37 30.65 33.11
N GLN A 734 40.68 30.44 32.96
CA GLN A 734 41.39 30.81 31.73
C GLN A 734 40.94 29.97 30.53
N ILE A 735 40.74 28.66 30.72
CA ILE A 735 40.27 27.76 29.67
C ILE A 735 38.82 28.07 29.29
N LEU A 736 37.94 28.28 30.26
CA LEU A 736 36.55 28.66 29.99
C LEU A 736 36.46 30.00 29.25
N GLN A 737 37.31 30.98 29.58
CA GLN A 737 37.35 32.23 28.82
C GLN A 737 37.80 32.02 27.36
N ARG A 738 38.83 31.19 27.12
CA ARG A 738 39.22 30.80 25.74
C ARG A 738 38.08 30.12 25.00
N LEU A 739 37.33 29.23 25.66
CA LEU A 739 36.20 28.52 25.06
C LEU A 739 35.04 29.47 24.74
N ILE A 740 34.76 30.45 25.60
CA ILE A 740 33.77 31.50 25.34
C ILE A 740 34.17 32.35 24.12
N ASP A 741 35.43 32.78 24.06
CA ASP A 741 35.93 33.61 22.95
C ASP A 741 35.88 32.85 21.62
N LEU A 742 36.15 31.54 21.63
CA LEU A 742 36.02 30.64 20.47
C LEU A 742 34.56 30.56 20.00
N TYR A 743 33.64 30.27 20.92
CA TYR A 743 32.22 30.16 20.61
C TYR A 743 31.57 31.50 20.19
N ASP A 744 32.02 32.62 20.77
CA ASP A 744 31.62 33.97 20.38
C ASP A 744 32.04 34.28 18.93
N ALA A 745 33.20 33.79 18.48
CA ALA A 745 33.70 34.02 17.12
C ALA A 745 32.88 33.28 16.05
N VAL A 746 32.35 32.10 16.39
CA VAL A 746 31.59 31.22 15.47
C VAL A 746 30.08 31.45 15.56
N GLY A 747 29.56 31.95 16.68
CA GLY A 747 28.13 32.16 16.91
C GLY A 747 27.39 30.86 17.26
N SER A 748 27.98 30.06 18.15
CA SER A 748 27.48 28.74 18.58
C SER A 748 26.43 28.82 19.71
N VAL A 749 25.54 27.83 19.78
CA VAL A 749 24.50 27.72 20.84
C VAL A 749 25.12 27.20 22.15
N GLU A 750 26.17 26.39 22.02
CA GLU A 750 26.91 25.70 23.07
C GLU A 750 27.63 26.67 24.01
N LEU A 751 27.83 27.91 23.56
CA LEU A 751 28.33 29.09 24.28
C LEU A 751 27.70 29.34 25.65
N THR A 752 26.43 28.97 25.84
CA THR A 752 25.72 29.16 27.11
C THR A 752 26.37 28.37 28.25
N ARG A 753 26.81 27.13 27.98
CA ARG A 753 27.35 26.23 29.00
C ARG A 753 28.66 26.72 29.64
N PRO A 754 29.72 27.11 28.88
CA PRO A 754 30.96 27.59 29.49
C PRO A 754 30.78 28.92 30.22
N ILE A 755 29.84 29.79 29.78
CA ILE A 755 29.50 31.01 30.53
C ILE A 755 28.87 30.63 31.88
N GLU A 756 27.92 29.70 31.92
CA GLU A 756 27.29 29.24 33.16
C GLU A 756 28.27 28.57 34.13
N GLN A 757 29.22 27.78 33.61
CA GLN A 757 30.30 27.18 34.38
C GLN A 757 31.20 28.26 34.98
N LEU A 758 31.64 29.25 34.18
CA LEU A 758 32.47 30.35 34.66
C LEU A 758 31.78 31.23 35.70
N VAL A 759 30.49 31.52 35.50
CA VAL A 759 29.65 32.21 36.50
C VAL A 759 29.62 31.44 37.82
N SER A 760 29.43 30.12 37.76
CA SER A 760 29.40 29.27 38.96
C SER A 760 30.76 29.27 39.67
N LEU A 761 31.88 29.27 38.95
CA LEU A 761 33.21 29.42 39.54
C LEU A 761 33.42 30.76 40.24
N TYR A 762 32.99 31.87 39.62
CA TYR A 762 33.05 33.19 40.27
C TYR A 762 32.21 33.25 41.55
N GLU A 763 31.00 32.68 41.53
CA GLU A 763 30.13 32.59 42.71
C GLU A 763 30.78 31.73 43.82
N GLN A 764 31.39 30.59 43.47
CA GLN A 764 32.14 29.74 44.42
C GLN A 764 33.34 30.46 45.03
N GLN A 765 34.04 31.30 44.26
CA GLN A 765 35.15 32.12 44.74
C GLN A 765 34.69 33.34 45.58
N GLY A 766 33.38 33.49 45.79
CA GLY A 766 32.82 34.62 46.53
C GLY A 766 32.91 35.95 45.77
N GLN A 767 32.91 35.91 44.44
CA GLN A 767 32.96 37.07 43.54
C GLN A 767 31.66 37.22 42.73
N PRO A 768 30.50 37.44 43.39
CA PRO A 768 29.22 37.51 42.70
C PRO A 768 29.07 38.72 41.78
N GLU A 769 29.78 39.81 42.07
CA GLU A 769 29.80 40.98 41.19
C GLU A 769 30.50 40.66 39.87
N ALA A 770 31.53 39.81 39.88
CA ALA A 770 32.23 39.37 38.66
C ALA A 770 31.34 38.45 37.81
N ALA A 771 30.65 37.49 38.44
CA ALA A 771 29.64 36.65 37.82
C ALA A 771 28.53 37.47 37.14
N GLN A 772 27.97 38.45 37.85
CA GLN A 772 26.91 39.32 37.33
C GLN A 772 27.42 40.25 36.22
N ALA A 773 28.62 40.80 36.36
CA ALA A 773 29.24 41.64 35.34
C ALA A 773 29.49 40.86 34.04
N LEU A 774 29.95 39.61 34.12
CA LEU A 774 30.11 38.73 32.97
C LEU A 774 28.77 38.49 32.27
N LEU A 775 27.73 38.11 33.01
CA LEU A 775 26.39 37.89 32.44
C LEU A 775 25.84 39.15 31.78
N LEU A 776 25.98 40.31 32.41
CA LEU A 776 25.54 41.59 31.86
C LEU A 776 26.29 41.97 30.58
N ASP A 777 27.62 41.77 30.53
CA ASP A 777 28.43 42.00 29.32
C ASP A 777 27.96 41.09 28.17
N GLN A 778 27.80 39.80 28.45
CA GLN A 778 27.38 38.80 27.46
C GLN A 778 25.95 39.06 26.96
N ILE A 779 25.03 39.46 27.84
CA ILE A 779 23.67 39.89 27.47
C ILE A 779 23.73 41.14 26.57
N ALA A 780 24.52 42.15 26.93
CA ALA A 780 24.62 43.40 26.17
C ALA A 780 25.17 43.19 24.75
N ARG A 781 26.19 42.34 24.58
CA ARG A 781 26.74 42.00 23.26
C ARG A 781 25.68 41.41 22.32
N ARG A 782 24.82 40.52 22.83
CA ARG A 782 23.79 39.82 22.05
C ARG A 782 22.53 40.66 21.82
N GLN A 783 22.30 41.70 22.61
CA GLN A 783 21.23 42.68 22.34
C GLN A 783 21.53 43.56 21.11
N VAL A 784 22.81 43.76 20.77
CA VAL A 784 23.25 44.75 19.74
C VAL A 784 23.88 44.10 18.50
N GLY A 785 24.37 42.86 18.57
CA GLY A 785 25.20 42.25 17.51
C GLY A 785 24.48 41.88 16.21
N PRO A 786 24.93 42.33 15.02
CA PRO A 786 24.45 41.82 13.73
C PRO A 786 25.37 40.68 13.28
N GLY A 787 24.97 39.42 13.47
CA GLY A 787 25.77 38.27 12.99
C GLY A 787 25.15 36.90 13.23
N GLU A 788 24.58 36.66 14.41
CA GLU A 788 23.97 35.37 14.75
C GLU A 788 22.58 35.20 14.11
N GLN A 789 22.21 33.94 13.81
CA GLN A 789 20.84 33.59 13.47
C GLN A 789 19.88 34.11 14.56
N PRO A 790 18.75 34.73 14.20
CA PRO A 790 17.83 35.35 15.16
C PRO A 790 17.39 34.42 16.30
N GLU A 791 17.19 33.13 16.00
CA GLU A 791 16.71 32.12 16.92
C GLU A 791 17.78 31.73 17.96
N ILE A 792 19.01 31.48 17.51
CA ILE A 792 20.15 31.13 18.38
C ILE A 792 20.43 32.26 19.36
N ARG A 793 20.45 33.49 18.85
CA ARG A 793 20.64 34.68 19.67
C ARG A 793 19.58 34.84 20.74
N LEU A 794 18.30 34.71 20.38
CA LEU A 794 17.17 34.85 21.31
C LEU A 794 17.20 33.73 22.37
N TYR A 795 17.59 32.51 22.01
CA TYR A 795 17.77 31.42 22.96
C TYR A 795 18.88 31.72 23.97
N THR A 796 20.09 32.05 23.49
CA THR A 796 21.24 32.36 24.36
C THR A 796 20.94 33.57 25.25
N LEU A 797 20.33 34.62 24.70
CA LEU A 797 19.92 35.80 25.46
C LEU A 797 18.95 35.44 26.59
N ALA A 798 17.96 34.59 26.33
CA ALA A 798 16.98 34.21 27.33
C ALA A 798 17.59 33.30 28.42
N SER A 799 18.48 32.39 28.05
CA SER A 799 19.19 31.52 29.02
C SER A 799 20.09 32.34 29.95
N LEU A 800 20.93 33.22 29.39
CA LEU A 800 21.83 34.08 30.18
C LEU A 800 21.06 35.03 31.10
N THR A 801 19.93 35.59 30.63
CA THR A 801 19.08 36.46 31.45
C THR A 801 18.42 35.69 32.59
N THR A 802 18.03 34.43 32.36
CA THR A 802 17.52 33.53 33.40
C THR A 802 18.61 33.20 34.44
N ARG A 803 19.83 32.90 33.99
CA ARG A 803 20.97 32.65 34.90
C ARG A 803 21.33 33.88 35.73
N LEU A 804 21.25 35.08 35.16
CA LEU A 804 21.41 36.35 35.88
C LEU A 804 20.35 36.53 36.96
N GLY A 805 19.08 36.22 36.64
CA GLY A 805 18.00 36.20 37.63
C GLY A 805 18.34 35.29 38.81
N TRP A 806 18.79 34.07 38.55
CA TRP A 806 19.20 33.12 39.59
C TRP A 806 20.42 33.55 40.39
N SER A 807 21.41 34.20 39.76
CA SER A 807 22.52 34.82 40.49
C SER A 807 22.00 35.85 41.50
N TYR A 808 21.06 36.72 41.10
CA TYR A 808 20.44 37.66 42.04
C TYR A 808 19.63 36.99 43.15
N VAL A 809 18.99 35.85 42.90
CA VAL A 809 18.28 35.08 43.94
C VAL A 809 19.26 34.56 45.00
N VAL A 810 20.35 33.95 44.57
CA VAL A 810 21.40 33.41 45.46
C VAL A 810 21.98 34.51 46.36
N HIS A 811 22.13 35.72 45.82
CA HIS A 811 22.63 36.89 46.57
C HIS A 811 21.53 37.76 47.20
N GLN A 812 20.31 37.22 47.37
CA GLN A 812 19.17 37.85 48.04
C GLN A 812 18.69 39.19 47.45
N ASN A 813 19.04 39.51 46.19
CA ASN A 813 18.54 40.67 45.48
C ASN A 813 17.26 40.32 44.70
N LEU A 814 16.18 40.06 45.44
CA LEU A 814 14.90 39.59 44.88
C LEU A 814 14.25 40.60 43.91
N ALA A 815 14.52 41.89 44.07
CA ALA A 815 13.98 42.92 43.18
C ALA A 815 14.66 42.87 41.79
N ALA A 816 15.98 42.78 41.75
CA ALA A 816 16.71 42.62 40.49
C ALA A 816 16.44 41.25 39.84
N ALA A 817 16.32 40.18 40.64
CA ALA A 817 15.90 38.87 40.17
C ALA A 817 14.52 38.92 39.48
N GLN A 818 13.56 39.63 40.09
CA GLN A 818 12.23 39.79 39.49
C GLN A 818 12.30 40.45 38.11
N THR A 819 13.08 41.53 37.97
CA THR A 819 13.27 42.22 36.68
C THR A 819 13.93 41.31 35.65
N ALA A 820 15.02 40.63 36.02
CA ALA A 820 15.72 39.71 35.12
C ALA A 820 14.79 38.59 34.60
N PHE A 821 13.98 37.98 35.46
CA PHE A 821 13.02 36.95 35.00
C PHE A 821 11.88 37.52 34.14
N GLN A 822 11.47 38.77 34.35
CA GLN A 822 10.50 39.44 33.46
C GLN A 822 11.10 39.68 32.08
N ASP A 823 12.36 40.12 32.02
CA ASP A 823 13.08 40.33 30.77
C ASP A 823 13.30 38.99 30.04
N ALA A 824 13.73 37.95 30.75
CA ALA A 824 13.87 36.60 30.20
C ALA A 824 12.54 36.08 29.62
N LEU A 825 11.42 36.26 30.35
CA LEU A 825 10.10 35.87 29.87
C LEU A 825 9.70 36.59 28.59
N ALA A 826 10.02 37.89 28.46
CA ALA A 826 9.76 38.66 27.25
C ALA A 826 10.56 38.10 26.06
N VAL A 827 11.83 37.76 26.26
CA VAL A 827 12.68 37.15 25.22
C VAL A 827 12.15 35.75 24.84
N HIS A 828 11.68 34.93 25.79
CA HIS A 828 11.08 33.64 25.47
C HIS A 828 9.82 33.74 24.60
N HIS A 829 8.99 34.78 24.77
CA HIS A 829 7.86 35.02 23.86
C HIS A 829 8.34 35.44 22.46
N GLN A 830 9.36 36.29 22.36
CA GLN A 830 9.95 36.65 21.06
C GLN A 830 10.55 35.43 20.36
N LEU A 831 11.23 34.54 21.10
CA LEU A 831 11.77 33.30 20.59
C LEU A 831 10.67 32.39 20.05
N ARG A 832 9.57 32.21 20.78
CA ARG A 832 8.42 31.42 20.32
C ARG A 832 7.82 31.96 19.02
N ASP A 833 7.72 33.29 18.91
CA ASP A 833 7.14 33.93 17.73
C ASP A 833 8.10 33.88 16.51
N ALA A 834 9.40 33.67 16.75
CA ALA A 834 10.44 33.58 15.73
C ALA A 834 10.84 32.14 15.36
N SER A 835 10.54 31.12 16.17
CA SER A 835 11.24 29.83 16.07
C SER A 835 10.79 28.92 14.90
N ALA A 836 11.78 28.37 14.19
CA ALA A 836 11.66 27.13 13.41
C ALA A 836 11.80 25.86 14.29
N TRP A 837 12.32 26.03 15.51
CA TRP A 837 12.43 25.02 16.56
C TRP A 837 11.02 24.82 17.11
N GLY A 838 10.42 23.65 16.91
CA GLY A 838 8.99 23.42 17.14
C GLY A 838 8.47 23.92 18.49
N ASP A 839 7.18 24.22 18.56
CA ASP A 839 6.51 24.89 19.69
C ASP A 839 7.02 24.42 21.06
N ASP A 840 7.22 23.10 21.21
CA ASP A 840 7.67 22.35 22.40
C ASP A 840 8.75 23.08 23.24
N MET A 841 9.96 23.28 22.71
CA MET A 841 11.09 23.79 23.51
C MET A 841 10.84 25.22 24.05
N SER A 842 10.29 26.12 23.22
CA SER A 842 9.99 27.50 23.63
C SER A 842 8.89 27.56 24.70
N GLY A 843 7.93 26.63 24.65
CA GLY A 843 6.89 26.51 25.65
C GLY A 843 7.44 26.13 27.01
N GLN A 844 8.43 25.25 27.05
CA GLN A 844 8.96 24.73 28.33
C GLN A 844 9.67 25.85 29.08
N MET A 845 10.50 26.62 28.38
CA MET A 845 11.19 27.77 28.96
C MET A 845 10.20 28.82 29.51
N ILE A 846 9.11 29.12 28.78
CA ILE A 846 8.06 30.03 29.25
C ILE A 846 7.43 29.53 30.57
N VAL A 847 7.20 28.23 30.70
CA VAL A 847 6.65 27.67 31.93
C VAL A 847 7.66 27.79 33.07
N GLU A 848 8.90 27.40 32.84
CA GLU A 848 9.95 27.45 33.85
C GLU A 848 10.20 28.87 34.37
N THR A 849 10.32 29.86 33.49
CA THR A 849 10.51 31.27 33.88
C THR A 849 9.30 31.83 34.63
N ARG A 850 8.08 31.34 34.35
CA ARG A 850 6.88 31.70 35.12
C ARG A 850 6.90 31.11 36.52
N LEU A 851 7.42 29.89 36.68
CA LEU A 851 7.62 29.28 37.98
C LEU A 851 8.73 30.00 38.77
N ASP A 852 9.79 30.48 38.10
CA ASP A 852 10.78 31.38 38.71
C ASP A 852 10.11 32.65 39.26
N LEU A 853 9.27 33.33 38.45
CA LEU A 853 8.51 34.51 38.89
C LEU A 853 7.49 34.20 40.00
N CYS A 854 6.89 33.01 39.98
CA CYS A 854 6.00 32.53 41.03
C CYS A 854 6.75 32.43 42.36
N TYR A 855 7.93 31.79 42.35
CA TYR A 855 8.80 31.67 43.51
C TYR A 855 9.21 33.04 44.07
N ILE A 856 9.65 33.97 43.21
CA ILE A 856 9.98 35.33 43.64
C ILE A 856 8.77 36.07 44.23
N GLY A 857 7.58 35.88 43.65
CA GLY A 857 6.34 36.40 44.20
C GLY A 857 6.08 35.91 45.63
N LEU A 858 6.35 34.64 45.92
CA LEU A 858 6.23 34.08 47.27
C LEU A 858 7.26 34.65 48.24
N GLN A 859 8.53 34.76 47.83
CA GLN A 859 9.60 35.32 48.66
C GLN A 859 9.35 36.81 48.99
N LEU A 860 8.73 37.55 48.07
CA LEU A 860 8.32 38.95 48.27
C LEU A 860 6.98 39.10 49.01
N GLY A 861 6.31 38.01 49.43
CA GLY A 861 5.02 38.06 50.12
C GLY A 861 3.82 38.44 49.22
N ARG A 862 3.97 38.40 47.90
CA ARG A 862 2.96 38.77 46.90
C ARG A 862 2.21 37.53 46.39
N MET A 863 1.35 36.97 47.25
CA MET A 863 0.66 35.70 46.99
C MET A 863 -0.24 35.70 45.74
N GLU A 864 -0.92 36.82 45.45
CA GLU A 864 -1.78 36.93 44.27
C GLU A 864 -0.96 36.90 42.97
N ALA A 865 0.14 37.65 42.92
CA ALA A 865 1.04 37.63 41.76
C ALA A 865 1.68 36.25 41.53
N ALA A 866 2.02 35.53 42.61
CA ALA A 866 2.52 34.16 42.51
C ALA A 866 1.47 33.20 41.93
N ARG A 867 0.22 33.26 42.42
CA ARG A 867 -0.91 32.49 41.86
C ARG A 867 -1.13 32.76 40.39
N ASP A 868 -1.08 34.02 39.97
CA ASP A 868 -1.27 34.40 38.58
C ASP A 868 -0.19 33.80 37.66
N GLN A 869 1.07 33.81 38.08
CA GLN A 869 2.15 33.20 37.30
C GLN A 869 2.02 31.68 37.21
N CYS A 870 1.67 31.01 38.32
CA CYS A 870 1.40 29.57 38.35
C CYS A 870 0.22 29.19 37.43
N ALA A 871 -0.87 29.96 37.47
CA ALA A 871 -2.03 29.74 36.60
C ALA A 871 -1.67 29.91 35.11
N GLN A 872 -0.85 30.91 34.77
CA GLN A 872 -0.38 31.12 33.41
C GLN A 872 0.54 29.99 32.94
N ALA A 873 1.45 29.49 33.80
CA ALA A 873 2.26 28.30 33.51
C ALA A 873 1.39 27.07 33.21
N ASN A 874 0.37 26.81 34.03
CA ASN A 874 -0.57 25.70 33.83
C ASN A 874 -1.38 25.84 32.53
N SER A 875 -1.75 27.07 32.15
CA SER A 875 -2.42 27.30 30.88
C SER A 875 -1.53 26.98 29.68
N VAL A 876 -0.24 27.30 29.72
CA VAL A 876 0.69 26.97 28.63
C VAL A 876 0.84 25.45 28.56
N MET A 877 1.06 24.77 29.69
CA MET A 877 1.21 23.32 29.72
C MET A 877 0.03 22.54 29.16
N LYS A 878 -1.20 22.95 29.50
CA LYS A 878 -2.42 22.31 29.00
C LYS A 878 -2.61 22.50 27.50
N LYS A 879 -2.33 23.70 27.00
CA LYS A 879 -2.50 24.02 25.57
C LYS A 879 -1.51 23.25 24.70
N GLN A 880 -0.30 23.05 25.20
CA GLN A 880 0.81 22.63 24.37
C GLN A 880 1.10 21.13 24.44
N TRP A 881 1.00 20.51 25.61
CA TRP A 881 1.34 19.09 25.79
C TRP A 881 0.20 18.24 26.32
N ALA A 882 -1.02 18.78 26.41
CA ALA A 882 -2.12 18.18 27.19
C ALA A 882 -1.69 17.81 28.63
N GLY A 883 -0.64 18.46 29.14
CA GLY A 883 -0.03 18.20 30.43
C GLY A 883 -0.64 19.08 31.52
N SER A 884 -0.13 18.93 32.74
CA SER A 884 -0.48 19.80 33.86
C SER A 884 0.76 20.09 34.69
N VAL A 885 0.71 21.18 35.45
CA VAL A 885 1.75 21.54 36.42
C VAL A 885 1.99 20.42 37.44
N LYS A 886 0.99 19.58 37.73
CA LYS A 886 1.15 18.38 38.54
C LYS A 886 2.08 17.33 37.89
N ALA A 887 1.89 17.05 36.60
CA ALA A 887 2.75 16.11 35.88
C ALA A 887 4.18 16.65 35.74
N TYR A 888 4.35 17.97 35.68
CA TYR A 888 5.65 18.62 35.74
C TYR A 888 6.31 18.47 37.11
N TYR A 889 5.56 18.68 38.20
CA TYR A 889 6.04 18.44 39.56
C TYR A 889 6.55 17.00 39.75
N GLU A 890 5.80 16.00 39.27
CA GLU A 890 6.23 14.59 39.31
C GLU A 890 7.54 14.33 38.53
N ARG A 891 7.78 15.11 37.47
CA ARG A 891 9.04 15.05 36.70
C ARG A 891 10.20 15.68 37.47
N LEU A 892 9.97 16.83 38.10
CA LEU A 892 10.95 17.50 38.96
C LEU A 892 11.37 16.62 40.14
N GLN A 893 10.40 15.92 40.76
CA GLN A 893 10.67 15.00 41.86
C GLN A 893 11.61 13.86 41.44
N LYS A 894 11.37 13.25 40.27
CA LYS A 894 12.26 12.21 39.73
C LYS A 894 13.66 12.75 39.42
N HIS A 895 13.76 13.99 38.97
CA HIS A 895 15.04 14.64 38.72
C HIS A 895 15.84 14.82 40.02
N LEU A 896 15.21 15.30 41.09
CA LEU A 896 15.84 15.40 42.41
C LEU A 896 16.22 14.03 43.01
N ASP A 897 15.40 13.00 42.80
CA ASP A 897 15.73 11.66 43.26
C ASP A 897 16.95 11.08 42.54
N TYR A 898 17.11 11.40 41.24
CA TYR A 898 18.29 11.05 40.45
C TYR A 898 19.55 11.82 40.90
N ASP A 899 19.43 13.14 41.07
CA ASP A 899 20.50 14.00 41.58
C ASP A 899 21.02 13.53 42.95
N ARG A 900 20.12 13.02 43.80
CA ARG A 900 20.48 12.43 45.10
C ARG A 900 21.21 11.09 44.98
N SER A 901 20.93 10.29 43.96
CA SER A 901 21.56 8.97 43.79
C SER A 901 22.93 9.04 43.13
N GLU A 902 23.14 9.97 42.20
CA GLU A 902 24.37 10.06 41.39
C GLU A 902 25.33 11.16 41.89
N GLY A 903 24.85 12.08 42.73
CA GLY A 903 25.60 13.28 43.12
C GLY A 903 25.45 14.40 42.08
N VAL A 904 25.32 15.64 42.56
CA VAL A 904 25.16 16.81 41.68
C VAL A 904 26.54 17.37 41.33
N SER A 905 26.85 17.46 40.04
CA SER A 905 28.05 18.16 39.56
C SER A 905 28.02 19.62 40.00
N GLN A 906 29.17 20.18 40.36
CA GLN A 906 29.23 21.49 41.03
C GLN A 906 28.67 22.64 40.16
N ASP A 907 28.74 22.51 38.84
CA ASP A 907 28.19 23.44 37.85
C ASP A 907 26.65 23.40 37.74
N ARG A 908 25.99 22.34 38.20
CA ARG A 908 24.52 22.18 38.19
C ARG A 908 23.82 22.52 39.50
N GLN A 909 24.57 22.92 40.53
CA GLN A 909 23.99 23.24 41.84
C GLN A 909 22.90 24.33 41.79
N TRP A 910 23.09 25.36 40.95
CA TRP A 910 22.08 26.41 40.77
C TRP A 910 20.78 25.88 40.12
N TYR A 911 20.89 24.90 39.22
CA TYR A 911 19.74 24.28 38.57
C TYR A 911 18.96 23.41 39.55
N THR A 912 19.65 22.64 40.41
CA THR A 912 19.01 21.89 41.50
C THR A 912 18.29 22.83 42.47
N GLN A 913 18.87 23.99 42.81
CA GLN A 913 18.20 25.03 43.62
C GLN A 913 16.95 25.59 42.92
N ARG A 914 17.04 25.83 41.61
CA ARG A 914 15.89 26.25 40.79
C ARG A 914 14.76 25.23 40.80
N VAL A 915 15.08 23.95 40.65
CA VAL A 915 14.10 22.85 40.71
C VAL A 915 13.41 22.79 42.08
N GLN A 916 14.17 22.90 43.17
CA GLN A 916 13.61 22.95 44.53
C GLN A 916 12.69 24.16 44.73
N ALA A 917 13.08 25.32 44.22
CA ALA A 917 12.27 26.53 44.28
C ALA A 917 10.96 26.42 43.49
N HIS A 918 10.99 25.77 42.32
CA HIS A 918 9.77 25.46 41.57
C HIS A 918 8.85 24.54 42.37
N MET A 919 9.40 23.49 42.98
CA MET A 919 8.61 22.60 43.83
C MET A 919 8.00 23.36 45.01
N GLU A 920 8.78 24.15 45.75
CA GLU A 920 8.26 24.99 46.85
C GLU A 920 7.14 25.91 46.36
N ALA A 921 7.33 26.53 45.19
CA ALA A 921 6.33 27.42 44.62
C ALA A 921 5.02 26.70 44.34
N LEU A 922 5.08 25.48 43.79
CA LEU A 922 3.92 24.67 43.47
C LEU A 922 3.20 24.12 44.72
N GLU A 923 3.95 23.64 45.71
CA GLU A 923 3.40 23.17 46.98
C GLU A 923 2.62 24.29 47.70
N ARG A 924 3.19 25.50 47.76
CA ARG A 924 2.61 26.64 48.47
C ARG A 924 1.43 27.28 47.74
N VAL A 925 1.41 27.24 46.41
CA VAL A 925 0.37 27.88 45.59
C VAL A 925 -0.80 26.93 45.27
N GLU A 926 -0.52 25.69 44.92
CA GLU A 926 -1.52 24.69 44.50
C GLU A 926 -1.86 23.67 45.60
N GLY A 927 -1.18 23.72 46.76
CA GLY A 927 -1.45 22.81 47.88
C GLY A 927 -1.06 21.36 47.60
N MET A 928 -0.10 21.12 46.70
CA MET A 928 0.43 19.79 46.44
C MET A 928 1.25 19.35 47.67
N VAL A 929 0.81 18.32 48.39
CA VAL A 929 1.52 17.80 49.58
C VAL A 929 2.48 16.69 49.16
N ALA A 930 3.73 16.76 49.59
CA ALA A 930 4.72 15.69 49.43
C ALA A 930 4.32 14.42 50.21
N GLU A 931 3.77 13.42 49.53
CA GLU A 931 3.77 12.04 50.04
C GLU A 931 5.08 11.34 49.62
N PRO A 932 5.73 10.57 50.53
CA PRO A 932 6.90 9.79 50.17
C PRO A 932 6.45 8.55 49.39
N LEU A 933 6.83 8.47 48.11
CA LEU A 933 6.54 7.31 47.27
C LEU A 933 7.70 6.30 47.32
N ASP A 934 7.30 5.07 47.61
CA ASP A 934 8.12 3.87 47.75
C ASP A 934 8.89 3.55 46.45
N HIS A 935 10.20 3.31 46.58
CA HIS A 935 11.13 3.18 45.47
C HIS A 935 10.86 1.93 44.63
N ARG A 936 10.54 2.11 43.35
CA ARG A 936 10.93 1.15 42.29
C ARG A 936 11.54 1.90 41.11
N PRO A 937 12.78 1.57 40.70
CA PRO A 937 13.44 2.24 39.59
C PRO A 937 12.76 1.87 38.27
N PHE A 938 12.20 2.86 37.59
CA PHE A 938 11.83 2.75 36.18
C PHE A 938 13.11 3.01 35.37
N ARG A 939 13.66 1.99 34.72
CA ARG A 939 14.80 2.13 33.81
C ARG A 939 14.41 3.09 32.68
N LEU A 940 15.06 4.25 32.61
CA LEU A 940 15.07 5.09 31.42
C LEU A 940 15.89 4.36 30.35
N SER A 941 15.23 4.02 29.24
CA SER A 941 15.88 3.55 28.03
C SER A 941 16.79 4.65 27.50
N ARG A 942 18.07 4.33 27.33
CA ARG A 942 18.99 5.13 26.52
C ARG A 942 18.43 5.28 25.09
N ASN A 943 18.45 6.54 24.63
CA ASN A 943 18.38 7.02 23.25
C ASN A 943 17.05 6.92 22.47
N PRO A 944 16.73 7.98 21.67
CA PRO A 944 17.48 8.21 20.43
C PRO A 944 17.91 9.66 20.16
N VAL A 945 19.20 9.82 19.91
CA VAL A 945 19.82 10.54 18.78
C VAL A 945 19.33 11.97 18.50
N ASN A 946 20.08 12.93 19.04
CA ASN A 946 20.99 13.76 18.24
C ASN A 946 22.18 14.18 19.12
#